data_AF-A0A6B9VHV4-F1
#
_entry.id   AF-A0A6B9VHV4-F1
#
_cell.length_a   1.000
_cell.length_b   1.000
_cell.length_c   1.000
_cell.angle_alpha   90.00
_cell.angle_beta   90.00
_cell.angle_gamma   90.00
#
_symmetry.space_group_name_H-M   'P 1'
#
loop_
_entity.id
_entity.type
_entity.pdbx_description
1 polymer ?
#
loop_
_entity_poly.entity_id
_entity_poly.type
_entity_poly.pdbx_seq_one_letter_code
_entity_poly.pdbx_strand_id
1 'polypeptide(L)'
;MSSLIGFRYEQRNMHSFLLFQFLLLLSITWFCSSSTTTSPDTNFPHVCNCTRNSTFELNSTYHTNLKTLFSWLSSNATNSAGSHITKVSSGNSSVYGLFQCNADITSEKCQKCIDQAVYNVTSECETSKEAVVFVRFCFLRYSYRDFLTIAEESPKIFLLNLKDYVGQLATFNNEVSEMMYTLRHKVADIPMGSRRFAYGELNITAKQSLYGMAKCTPDLPPEECSSCLVNAAADIPTGCCKGKIGGRVLFPSCGVRFELYRFYEPSSHLNILRLGGNRKNRSHQRQIIISIISTVVSVLLLCFGCSLCFLSRRRQRKLLRGILLRESFGDESLASFESLQFQLSEIQAATNNFSQGNKIGRGGFGEVYKGVLENGQEVAAKRLLGNSWQGAEEFKNEVLVMAKLQHKNLVRLLGFCLEGQERILVYEYVPNKSLDYILFDPQRSRPLTWSERYNIIRGIARGILYLHEDSRLTIIHRDLKPSNILLDDSMNPKISDFGMARIVITDQIQVNTHRVVGTYGYMSPEYAMEGMFSIRSDVYSFGIIVLEIISGKSKSSFCESHFSDDIRLSAWAKWKEEKPLELLDTTLKGNYSENEVMRSIQIALLCVQDDPNERPTMTEIVSYLNSSSGEVPLPQEPILSKSKKMDYMSYYHKTHSINDSINDLSVSTFLPR
;
A
#
# COMPACT_ATOMS: atom_id res chain seq x y z
N MET A 1 -40.49 2.23 -65.22
CA MET A 1 -41.14 1.71 -63.99
C MET A 1 -40.12 1.48 -62.87
N SER A 2 -39.11 2.36 -62.73
CA SER A 2 -38.00 2.14 -61.76
C SER A 2 -37.57 3.39 -60.99
N SER A 3 -38.27 4.53 -61.14
CA SER A 3 -37.93 5.79 -60.46
C SER A 3 -38.93 6.22 -59.37
N LEU A 4 -40.01 5.47 -59.15
CA LEU A 4 -41.08 5.82 -58.19
C LEU A 4 -41.06 5.01 -56.89
N ILE A 5 -40.11 4.07 -56.74
CA ILE A 5 -40.01 3.19 -55.56
C ILE A 5 -38.96 3.72 -54.56
N GLY A 6 -37.96 4.50 -54.99
CA GLY A 6 -36.92 5.06 -54.11
C GLY A 6 -37.40 6.16 -53.17
N PHE A 7 -38.33 7.02 -53.60
CA PHE A 7 -38.76 8.19 -52.81
C PHE A 7 -39.72 7.85 -51.65
N ARG A 8 -40.40 6.69 -51.68
CA ARG A 8 -41.27 6.25 -50.58
C ARG A 8 -40.54 5.51 -49.46
N TYR A 9 -39.28 5.14 -49.67
CA TYR A 9 -38.48 4.43 -48.66
C TYR A 9 -37.73 5.40 -47.72
N GLU A 10 -37.31 6.58 -48.22
CA GLU A 10 -36.63 7.59 -47.39
C GLU A 10 -37.57 8.41 -46.51
N GLN A 11 -38.79 8.72 -46.96
CA GLN A 11 -39.74 9.50 -46.15
C GLN A 11 -40.31 8.72 -44.95
N ARG A 12 -40.50 7.39 -45.08
CA ARG A 12 -40.92 6.53 -43.95
C ARG A 12 -39.84 6.40 -42.88
N ASN A 13 -38.57 6.40 -43.28
CA ASN A 13 -37.45 6.33 -42.34
C ASN A 13 -37.24 7.64 -41.57
N MET A 14 -37.48 8.80 -42.18
CA MET A 14 -37.33 10.08 -41.47
C MET A 14 -38.41 10.28 -40.40
N HIS A 15 -39.67 9.90 -40.68
CA HIS A 15 -40.72 9.92 -39.66
C HIS A 15 -40.48 8.87 -38.57
N SER A 16 -39.97 7.68 -38.91
CA SER A 16 -39.61 6.66 -37.90
C SER A 16 -38.41 7.09 -37.05
N PHE A 17 -37.46 7.84 -37.61
CA PHE A 17 -36.28 8.35 -36.91
C PHE A 17 -36.63 9.53 -35.99
N LEU A 18 -37.52 10.42 -36.42
CA LEU A 18 -38.06 11.50 -35.58
C LEU A 18 -38.98 10.96 -34.48
N LEU A 19 -39.81 9.94 -34.75
CA LEU A 19 -40.58 9.25 -33.72
C LEU A 19 -39.64 8.56 -32.72
N PHE A 20 -38.56 7.94 -33.21
CA PHE A 20 -37.56 7.28 -32.36
C PHE A 20 -36.83 8.29 -31.48
N GLN A 21 -36.40 9.45 -32.01
CA GLN A 21 -35.79 10.52 -31.22
C GLN A 21 -36.77 11.13 -30.21
N PHE A 22 -38.04 11.33 -30.58
CA PHE A 22 -39.08 11.85 -29.67
C PHE A 22 -39.42 10.85 -28.56
N LEU A 23 -39.49 9.55 -28.88
CA LEU A 23 -39.65 8.47 -27.90
C LEU A 23 -38.39 8.28 -27.04
N LEU A 24 -37.19 8.51 -27.59
CA LEU A 24 -35.93 8.52 -26.84
C LEU A 24 -35.91 9.67 -25.84
N LEU A 25 -36.31 10.88 -26.23
CA LEU A 25 -36.43 12.05 -25.36
C LEU A 25 -37.51 11.88 -24.27
N LEU A 26 -38.66 11.27 -24.60
CA LEU A 26 -39.68 10.89 -23.63
C LEU A 26 -39.19 9.78 -22.69
N SER A 27 -38.40 8.82 -23.19
CA SER A 27 -37.82 7.77 -22.35
C SER A 27 -36.71 8.29 -21.44
N ILE A 28 -35.89 9.25 -21.89
CA ILE A 28 -34.84 9.90 -21.09
C ILE A 28 -35.47 10.75 -19.98
N THR A 29 -36.57 11.47 -20.25
CA THR A 29 -37.28 12.25 -19.24
C THR A 29 -38.03 11.36 -18.23
N TRP A 30 -38.47 10.17 -18.64
CA TRP A 30 -39.06 9.16 -17.74
C TRP A 30 -38.01 8.39 -16.92
N PHE A 31 -36.86 8.02 -17.52
CA PHE A 31 -35.72 7.37 -16.85
C PHE A 31 -35.00 8.31 -15.88
N CYS A 32 -34.93 9.61 -16.18
CA CYS A 32 -34.35 10.61 -15.26
C CYS A 32 -35.21 10.83 -14.01
N SER A 33 -36.38 10.19 -13.92
CA SER A 33 -37.28 10.30 -12.79
C SER A 33 -37.48 9.01 -12.00
N SER A 34 -36.68 7.97 -12.24
CA SER A 34 -36.70 6.74 -11.45
C SER A 34 -35.29 6.20 -11.19
N SER A 35 -34.42 7.09 -10.69
CA SER A 35 -33.14 6.71 -10.09
C SER A 35 -33.38 6.28 -8.64
N THR A 36 -33.53 4.98 -8.37
CA THR A 36 -33.28 4.44 -7.03
C THR A 36 -31.79 4.51 -6.75
N THR A 37 -31.42 5.45 -5.89
CA THR A 37 -30.08 5.70 -5.37
C THR A 37 -29.59 4.50 -4.55
N THR A 38 -28.56 3.80 -5.04
CA THR A 38 -27.72 2.93 -4.19
C THR A 38 -26.96 3.82 -3.19
N SER A 39 -27.02 3.46 -1.91
CA SER A 39 -26.59 4.32 -0.80
C SER A 39 -25.08 4.62 -0.81
N PRO A 40 -24.65 5.89 -0.63
CA PRO A 40 -23.25 6.32 -0.58
C PRO A 40 -22.54 6.08 0.78
N ASP A 41 -23.10 5.28 1.69
CA ASP A 41 -22.66 5.22 3.11
C ASP A 41 -21.47 4.27 3.39
N THR A 42 -20.69 3.88 2.37
CA THR A 42 -19.56 2.94 2.54
C THR A 42 -18.32 3.57 3.19
N ASN A 43 -18.22 4.90 3.24
CA ASN A 43 -17.03 5.64 3.69
C ASN A 43 -17.32 6.53 4.91
N PHE A 44 -17.78 5.95 6.04
CA PHE A 44 -17.82 6.69 7.31
C PHE A 44 -16.47 6.55 8.03
N PRO A 45 -15.60 7.58 8.06
CA PRO A 45 -14.39 7.55 8.89
C PRO A 45 -14.77 7.53 10.37
N HIS A 46 -14.04 6.78 11.19
CA HIS A 46 -14.21 6.87 12.64
C HIS A 46 -13.74 8.24 13.15
N VAL A 47 -14.35 8.73 14.22
CA VAL A 47 -14.01 10.03 14.83
C VAL A 47 -13.77 9.83 16.32
N CYS A 48 -12.53 10.03 16.76
CA CYS A 48 -12.14 10.02 18.17
C CYS A 48 -11.98 11.45 18.68
N ASN A 49 -12.56 11.75 19.85
CA ASN A 49 -12.29 12.99 20.56
C ASN A 49 -11.87 12.68 22.00
N CYS A 50 -10.62 12.98 22.30
CA CYS A 50 -9.97 12.70 23.57
C CYS A 50 -9.68 14.01 24.30
N THR A 51 -9.89 14.04 25.61
CA THR A 51 -9.47 15.16 26.46
C THR A 51 -7.94 15.24 26.53
N ARG A 52 -7.37 16.43 26.29
CA ARG A 52 -5.93 16.69 26.45
C ARG A 52 -5.54 17.22 27.83
N ASN A 53 -6.48 17.84 28.54
CA ASN A 53 -6.22 18.52 29.82
C ASN A 53 -6.35 17.59 31.04
N SER A 54 -6.73 16.34 30.84
CA SER A 54 -6.95 15.38 31.91
C SER A 54 -6.41 14.02 31.49
N THR A 55 -5.20 13.72 31.95
CA THR A 55 -4.50 12.49 31.63
C THR A 55 -4.31 11.60 32.87
N PHE A 56 -4.11 10.32 32.66
CA PHE A 56 -3.72 9.34 33.68
C PHE A 56 -2.32 8.79 33.38
N GLU A 57 -1.64 8.31 34.41
CA GLU A 57 -0.34 7.63 34.27
C GLU A 57 -0.54 6.17 33.86
N LEU A 58 0.31 5.68 32.96
CA LEU A 58 0.30 4.27 32.56
C LEU A 58 0.51 3.37 33.79
N ASN A 59 -0.32 2.33 33.88
CA ASN A 59 -0.38 1.35 34.98
C ASN A 59 -0.91 1.90 36.32
N SER A 60 -1.47 3.11 36.33
CA SER A 60 -2.25 3.61 37.47
C SER A 60 -3.52 2.78 37.70
N THR A 61 -4.13 2.91 38.88
CA THR A 61 -5.44 2.31 39.20
C THR A 61 -6.51 2.72 38.18
N TYR A 62 -6.47 3.96 37.69
CA TYR A 62 -7.38 4.44 36.64
C TYR A 62 -7.19 3.66 35.34
N HIS A 63 -5.94 3.44 34.90
CA HIS A 63 -5.63 2.66 33.70
C HIS A 63 -6.17 1.23 33.79
N THR A 64 -6.00 0.58 34.94
CA THR A 64 -6.53 -0.78 35.19
C THR A 64 -8.06 -0.81 35.19
N ASN A 65 -8.71 0.19 35.79
CA ASN A 65 -10.16 0.33 35.76
C ASN A 65 -10.69 0.54 34.34
N LEU A 66 -9.99 1.34 33.52
CA LEU A 66 -10.32 1.59 32.12
C LEU A 66 -10.19 0.32 31.26
N LYS A 67 -9.13 -0.47 31.43
CA LYS A 67 -8.97 -1.76 30.73
C LYS A 67 -10.09 -2.74 31.10
N THR A 68 -10.45 -2.81 32.38
CA THR A 68 -11.57 -3.62 32.85
C THR A 68 -12.88 -3.15 32.23
N LEU A 69 -13.11 -1.84 32.19
CA LEU A 69 -14.29 -1.24 31.57
C LEU A 69 -14.42 -1.65 30.10
N PHE A 70 -13.37 -1.55 29.30
CA PHE A 70 -13.41 -1.92 27.87
C PHE A 70 -13.73 -3.40 27.65
N SER A 71 -13.17 -4.29 28.49
CA SER A 71 -13.51 -5.72 28.46
C SER A 71 -15.00 -5.95 28.77
N TRP A 72 -15.55 -5.24 29.75
CA TRP A 72 -16.96 -5.34 30.11
C TRP A 72 -17.90 -4.76 29.04
N LEU A 73 -17.55 -3.63 28.42
CA LEU A 73 -18.35 -3.04 27.34
C LEU A 73 -18.40 -3.98 26.12
N SER A 74 -17.26 -4.57 25.74
CA SER A 74 -17.18 -5.49 24.59
C SER A 74 -17.96 -6.79 24.83
N SER A 75 -17.84 -7.38 26.01
CA SER A 75 -18.58 -8.61 26.38
C SER A 75 -20.09 -8.37 26.53
N ASN A 76 -20.52 -7.20 27.03
CA ASN A 76 -21.95 -6.89 27.14
C ASN A 76 -22.60 -6.53 25.80
N ALA A 77 -21.84 -6.32 24.72
CA ALA A 77 -22.41 -6.03 23.40
C ALA A 77 -23.23 -7.19 22.80
N THR A 78 -22.99 -8.43 23.24
CA THR A 78 -23.79 -9.60 22.81
C THR A 78 -25.09 -9.76 23.58
N ASN A 79 -25.09 -9.38 24.87
CA ASN A 79 -26.17 -9.69 25.82
C ASN A 79 -27.06 -8.49 26.14
N SER A 80 -26.58 -7.28 25.92
CA SER A 80 -27.38 -6.07 26.07
C SER A 80 -28.33 -5.91 24.88
N ALA A 81 -29.40 -5.13 25.04
CA ALA A 81 -30.25 -4.67 23.94
C ALA A 81 -29.52 -3.65 23.01
N GLY A 82 -28.20 -3.82 22.88
CA GLY A 82 -27.20 -3.06 22.14
C GLY A 82 -27.04 -1.61 22.55
N SER A 83 -27.19 -1.36 23.85
CA SER A 83 -26.62 -0.26 24.61
C SER A 83 -26.34 -0.74 26.04
N HIS A 84 -25.26 -0.26 26.65
CA HIS A 84 -24.91 -0.61 28.02
C HIS A 84 -24.19 0.54 28.71
N ILE A 85 -24.45 0.69 30.00
CA ILE A 85 -23.78 1.65 30.89
C ILE A 85 -23.19 0.85 32.03
N THR A 86 -21.95 1.13 32.39
CA THR A 86 -21.33 0.55 33.56
C THR A 86 -20.30 1.48 34.19
N LYS A 87 -19.97 1.19 35.45
CA LYS A 87 -18.99 1.92 36.24
C LYS A 87 -18.02 0.92 36.83
N VAL A 88 -16.73 1.16 36.64
CA VAL A 88 -15.66 0.38 37.28
C VAL A 88 -15.00 1.26 38.32
N SER A 89 -14.98 0.80 39.57
CA SER A 89 -14.35 1.49 40.70
C SER A 89 -13.37 0.56 41.41
N SER A 90 -12.15 1.03 41.60
CA SER A 90 -11.15 0.39 42.46
C SER A 90 -10.31 1.48 43.13
N GLY A 91 -10.14 1.38 44.45
CA GLY A 91 -9.53 2.44 45.27
C GLY A 91 -10.28 3.77 45.15
N ASN A 92 -9.55 4.89 45.07
CA ASN A 92 -10.11 6.25 44.94
C ASN A 92 -10.38 6.65 43.47
N SER A 93 -10.43 5.69 42.54
CA SER A 93 -10.55 5.95 41.11
C SER A 93 -11.76 5.23 40.51
N SER A 94 -12.57 5.96 39.75
CA SER A 94 -13.72 5.40 39.02
C SER A 94 -13.70 5.79 37.55
N VAL A 95 -14.17 4.89 36.69
CA VAL A 95 -14.42 5.14 35.27
C VAL A 95 -15.85 4.77 34.92
N TYR A 96 -16.57 5.70 34.32
CA TYR A 96 -17.88 5.50 33.75
C TYR A 96 -17.74 5.19 32.27
N GLY A 97 -18.50 4.23 31.74
CA GLY A 97 -18.51 3.89 30.34
C GLY A 97 -19.91 3.62 29.81
N LEU A 98 -20.13 4.04 28.58
CA LEU A 98 -21.37 3.82 27.84
C LEU A 98 -21.03 3.44 26.40
N PHE A 99 -21.76 2.47 25.85
CA PHE A 99 -21.84 2.30 24.41
C PHE A 99 -23.29 2.23 23.93
N GLN A 100 -23.50 2.55 22.66
CA GLN A 100 -24.77 2.32 21.98
C GLN A 100 -24.54 2.07 20.49
N CYS A 101 -25.09 0.96 20.03
CA CYS A 101 -25.11 0.57 18.62
C CYS A 101 -26.40 1.06 17.95
N ASN A 102 -26.38 1.18 16.62
CA ASN A 102 -27.57 1.47 15.84
C ASN A 102 -28.64 0.38 16.06
N ALA A 103 -29.91 0.76 15.92
CA ALA A 103 -31.01 -0.17 16.18
C ALA A 103 -31.21 -1.21 15.06
N ASP A 104 -30.65 -0.99 13.87
CA ASP A 104 -30.84 -1.82 12.67
C ASP A 104 -29.77 -2.91 12.48
N ILE A 105 -28.89 -3.14 13.46
CA ILE A 105 -27.81 -4.12 13.37
C ILE A 105 -27.98 -5.26 14.38
N THR A 106 -27.45 -6.43 14.05
CA THR A 106 -27.45 -7.61 14.93
C THR A 106 -26.49 -7.42 16.11
N SER A 107 -26.69 -8.19 17.20
CA SER A 107 -25.77 -8.18 18.36
C SER A 107 -24.33 -8.52 17.97
N GLU A 108 -24.13 -9.41 17.00
CA GLU A 108 -22.79 -9.73 16.45
C GLU A 108 -22.16 -8.52 15.75
N LYS A 109 -22.92 -7.81 14.90
CA LYS A 109 -22.44 -6.57 14.25
C LYS A 109 -22.17 -5.48 15.29
N CYS A 110 -22.96 -5.43 16.35
CA CYS A 110 -22.76 -4.50 17.47
C CYS A 110 -21.44 -4.79 18.20
N GLN A 111 -21.19 -6.05 18.59
CA GLN A 111 -19.96 -6.45 19.26
C GLN A 111 -18.71 -6.08 18.45
N LYS A 112 -18.66 -6.45 17.15
CA LYS A 112 -17.54 -6.06 16.27
C LYS A 112 -17.33 -4.55 16.19
N CYS A 113 -18.43 -3.78 16.24
CA CYS A 113 -18.34 -2.33 16.25
C CYS A 113 -17.77 -1.79 17.56
N ILE A 114 -18.16 -2.36 18.70
CA ILE A 114 -17.62 -1.99 20.02
C ILE A 114 -16.14 -2.38 20.13
N ASP A 115 -15.75 -3.56 19.67
CA ASP A 115 -14.34 -4.00 19.63
C ASP A 115 -13.49 -3.02 18.82
N GLN A 116 -14.00 -2.58 17.66
CA GLN A 116 -13.35 -1.57 16.84
C GLN A 116 -13.26 -0.23 17.59
N ALA A 117 -14.34 0.22 18.24
CA ALA A 117 -14.33 1.46 19.02
C ALA A 117 -13.32 1.43 20.17
N VAL A 118 -13.20 0.29 20.87
CA VAL A 118 -12.20 0.07 21.92
C VAL A 118 -10.78 0.12 21.35
N TYR A 119 -10.54 -0.53 20.21
CA TYR A 119 -9.25 -0.47 19.53
C TYR A 119 -8.87 0.97 19.17
N ASN A 120 -9.77 1.70 18.50
CA ASN A 120 -9.55 3.08 18.08
C ASN A 120 -9.25 4.02 19.24
N VAL A 121 -10.02 3.93 20.32
CA VAL A 121 -9.83 4.81 21.47
C VAL A 121 -8.57 4.46 22.25
N THR A 122 -8.16 3.18 22.29
CA THR A 122 -6.90 2.76 22.91
C THR A 122 -5.69 3.25 22.10
N SER A 123 -5.78 3.26 20.76
CA SER A 123 -4.69 3.73 19.90
C SER A 123 -4.58 5.26 19.80
N GLU A 124 -5.71 5.98 19.84
CA GLU A 124 -5.73 7.43 19.59
C GLU A 124 -5.84 8.27 20.87
N CYS A 125 -6.35 7.71 21.97
CA CYS A 125 -6.55 8.39 23.25
C CYS A 125 -5.73 7.74 24.39
N GLU A 126 -4.46 7.40 24.13
CA GLU A 126 -3.61 6.53 24.96
C GLU A 126 -3.60 6.88 26.47
N THR A 127 -3.60 8.17 26.82
CA THR A 127 -3.51 8.63 28.22
C THR A 127 -4.68 9.50 28.67
N SER A 128 -5.73 9.67 27.86
CA SER A 128 -6.85 10.56 28.16
C SER A 128 -7.82 9.95 29.17
N LYS A 129 -8.21 10.71 30.20
CA LYS A 129 -9.21 10.31 31.21
C LYS A 129 -10.67 10.42 30.74
N GLU A 130 -10.92 10.97 29.58
CA GLU A 130 -12.25 11.03 28.98
C GLU A 130 -12.14 11.06 27.46
N ALA A 131 -12.96 10.28 26.79
CA ALA A 131 -13.07 10.29 25.34
C ALA A 131 -14.45 9.84 24.86
N VAL A 132 -14.79 10.28 23.64
CA VAL A 132 -15.91 9.77 22.85
C VAL A 132 -15.41 9.35 21.48
N VAL A 133 -15.84 8.18 21.02
CA VAL A 133 -15.50 7.64 19.69
C VAL A 133 -16.77 7.26 18.95
N PHE A 134 -16.92 7.79 17.73
CA PHE A 134 -18.00 7.47 16.81
C PHE A 134 -17.47 6.57 15.69
N VAL A 135 -18.06 5.39 15.56
CA VAL A 135 -17.78 4.42 14.49
C VAL A 135 -19.06 4.24 13.67
N ARG A 136 -18.95 3.71 12.45
CA ARG A 136 -20.05 3.65 11.48
C ARG A 136 -21.41 3.16 12.05
N PHE A 137 -21.41 2.18 12.94
CA PHE A 137 -22.62 1.54 13.46
C PHE A 137 -22.81 1.66 14.97
N CYS A 138 -21.93 2.35 15.69
CA CYS A 138 -21.96 2.44 17.14
C CYS A 138 -21.13 3.63 17.63
N PHE A 139 -21.26 3.95 18.90
CA PHE A 139 -20.32 4.84 19.56
C PHE A 139 -20.02 4.34 20.96
N LEU A 140 -18.86 4.74 21.48
CA LEU A 140 -18.39 4.44 22.82
C LEU A 140 -17.92 5.72 23.48
N ARG A 141 -18.23 5.88 24.76
CA ARG A 141 -17.82 7.00 25.60
C ARG A 141 -17.31 6.47 26.93
N TYR A 142 -16.22 7.04 27.43
CA TYR A 142 -15.80 6.83 28.81
C TYR A 142 -15.35 8.14 29.46
N SER A 143 -15.42 8.21 30.78
CA SER A 143 -14.95 9.36 31.55
C SER A 143 -14.61 9.00 33.00
N TYR A 144 -13.72 9.79 33.60
CA TYR A 144 -13.46 9.78 35.05
C TYR A 144 -14.55 10.47 35.88
N ARG A 145 -15.34 11.36 35.27
CA ARG A 145 -16.48 12.04 35.91
C ARG A 145 -17.78 11.35 35.57
N ASP A 146 -18.76 11.50 36.45
CA ASP A 146 -20.12 11.07 36.17
C ASP A 146 -20.71 11.97 35.08
N PHE A 147 -21.15 11.37 33.98
CA PHE A 147 -21.82 12.05 32.86
C PHE A 147 -23.24 11.55 32.66
N LEU A 148 -23.75 10.72 33.58
CA LEU A 148 -25.09 10.16 33.47
C LEU A 148 -26.13 11.23 33.77
N THR A 149 -27.32 11.07 33.20
CA THR A 149 -28.54 11.87 33.44
C THR A 149 -28.51 13.33 32.96
N ILE A 150 -27.37 13.87 32.54
CA ILE A 150 -27.22 15.23 32.01
C ILE A 150 -26.80 15.16 30.54
N ALA A 151 -27.48 15.91 29.67
CA ALA A 151 -27.10 15.96 28.28
C ALA A 151 -25.79 16.75 28.08
N GLU A 152 -24.84 16.15 27.35
CA GLU A 152 -23.63 16.81 26.90
C GLU A 152 -23.61 16.95 25.39
N GLU A 153 -23.38 18.19 24.95
CA GLU A 153 -23.41 18.63 23.55
C GLU A 153 -22.02 18.98 23.01
N SER A 154 -20.98 18.82 23.83
CA SER A 154 -19.59 19.05 23.44
C SER A 154 -18.76 17.80 23.70
N PRO A 155 -17.95 17.33 22.74
CA PRO A 155 -17.70 17.94 21.43
C PRO A 155 -18.86 17.75 20.44
N LYS A 156 -19.10 18.77 19.61
CA LYS A 156 -20.02 18.70 18.48
C LYS A 156 -19.32 18.14 17.24
N ILE A 157 -19.80 17.02 16.73
CA ILE A 157 -19.34 16.45 15.45
C ILE A 157 -20.46 16.57 14.42
N PHE A 158 -20.14 17.13 13.25
CA PHE A 158 -21.07 17.16 12.13
C PHE A 158 -20.47 16.52 10.88
N LEU A 159 -21.32 15.85 10.11
CA LEU A 159 -20.96 15.24 8.83
C LEU A 159 -22.03 15.64 7.82
N LEU A 160 -21.62 16.32 6.76
CA LEU A 160 -22.53 16.83 5.75
C LEU A 160 -22.45 16.01 4.47
N ASN A 161 -23.59 15.84 3.81
CA ASN A 161 -23.61 15.33 2.44
C ASN A 161 -23.11 16.43 1.50
N LEU A 162 -22.10 16.13 0.67
CA LEU A 162 -21.48 17.15 -0.18
C LEU A 162 -22.42 17.68 -1.27
N LYS A 163 -23.52 16.98 -1.57
CA LYS A 163 -24.50 17.38 -2.58
C LYS A 163 -25.55 18.35 -2.02
N ASP A 164 -25.80 19.42 -2.77
CA ASP A 164 -26.86 20.38 -2.47
C ASP A 164 -28.24 19.87 -2.90
N TYR A 165 -29.26 20.29 -2.16
CA TYR A 165 -30.66 20.03 -2.49
C TYR A 165 -31.10 20.94 -3.64
N VAL A 166 -31.67 20.34 -4.68
CA VAL A 166 -32.18 21.02 -5.87
C VAL A 166 -33.71 20.97 -5.84
N GLY A 167 -34.34 22.07 -5.42
CA GLY A 167 -35.79 22.19 -5.28
C GLY A 167 -36.20 23.43 -4.49
N GLN A 168 -37.46 23.50 -4.02
CA GLN A 168 -37.89 24.55 -3.10
C GLN A 168 -37.28 24.34 -1.71
N LEU A 169 -36.18 25.06 -1.44
CA LEU A 169 -35.38 24.86 -0.23
C LEU A 169 -36.14 25.15 1.06
N ALA A 170 -37.01 26.18 1.07
CA ALA A 170 -37.83 26.51 2.24
C ALA A 170 -38.77 25.35 2.62
N THR A 171 -39.47 24.78 1.64
CA THR A 171 -40.35 23.62 1.83
C THR A 171 -39.57 22.41 2.31
N PHE A 172 -38.43 22.11 1.68
CA PHE A 172 -37.59 20.98 2.08
C PHE A 172 -37.06 21.11 3.51
N ASN A 173 -36.56 22.28 3.88
CA ASN A 173 -36.11 22.54 5.25
C ASN A 173 -37.25 22.42 6.26
N ASN A 174 -38.48 22.81 5.89
CA ASN A 174 -39.66 22.61 6.72
C ASN A 174 -39.94 21.11 6.94
N GLU A 175 -39.91 20.29 5.88
CA GLU A 175 -40.11 18.84 5.99
C GLU A 175 -39.02 18.15 6.83
N VAL A 176 -37.76 18.59 6.71
CA VAL A 176 -36.67 18.10 7.58
C VAL A 176 -36.91 18.50 9.03
N SER A 177 -37.38 19.73 9.27
CA SER A 177 -37.64 20.23 10.62
C SER A 177 -38.81 19.49 11.28
N GLU A 178 -39.89 19.23 10.54
CA GLU A 178 -41.05 18.43 10.98
C GLU A 178 -40.66 16.97 11.25
N MET A 179 -39.82 16.38 10.40
CA MET A 179 -39.25 15.06 10.62
C MET A 179 -38.47 15.01 11.94
N MET A 180 -37.55 15.96 12.18
CA MET A 180 -36.76 16.01 13.42
C MET A 180 -37.62 16.28 14.64
N TYR A 181 -38.61 17.17 14.52
CA TYR A 181 -39.59 17.44 15.58
C TYR A 181 -40.34 16.17 15.99
N THR A 182 -40.81 15.39 15.02
CA THR A 182 -41.53 14.14 15.28
C THR A 182 -40.62 13.08 15.90
N LEU A 183 -39.42 12.90 15.33
CA LEU A 183 -38.47 11.90 15.81
C LEU A 183 -37.99 12.22 17.23
N ARG A 184 -37.78 13.50 17.57
CA ARG A 184 -37.43 13.93 18.94
C ARG A 184 -38.42 13.42 19.97
N HIS A 185 -39.71 13.71 19.78
CA HIS A 185 -40.75 13.28 20.73
C HIS A 185 -40.80 11.77 20.84
N LYS A 186 -40.71 11.07 19.70
CA LYS A 186 -40.73 9.60 19.68
C LYS A 186 -39.55 8.97 20.37
N VAL A 187 -38.37 9.58 20.33
CA VAL A 187 -37.19 9.10 21.03
C VAL A 187 -37.27 9.44 22.53
N ALA A 188 -37.77 10.62 22.90
CA ALA A 188 -37.94 11.05 24.29
C ALA A 188 -39.00 10.22 25.04
N ASP A 189 -40.05 9.76 24.34
CA ASP A 189 -41.11 8.90 24.89
C ASP A 189 -40.63 7.48 25.22
N ILE A 190 -39.49 7.04 24.67
CA ILE A 190 -38.95 5.70 24.95
C ILE A 190 -38.49 5.66 26.42
N PRO A 191 -38.88 4.63 27.20
CA PRO A 191 -38.50 4.51 28.61
C PRO A 191 -37.00 4.63 28.85
N MET A 192 -36.62 5.24 29.97
CA MET A 192 -35.22 5.35 30.40
C MET A 192 -34.62 3.96 30.60
N GLY A 193 -33.34 3.79 30.28
CA GLY A 193 -32.65 2.50 30.28
C GLY A 193 -32.86 1.65 29.02
N SER A 194 -33.84 1.99 28.17
CA SER A 194 -34.04 1.32 26.88
C SER A 194 -33.19 1.96 25.78
N ARG A 195 -32.88 1.20 24.73
CA ARG A 195 -32.21 1.75 23.53
C ARG A 195 -33.11 2.78 22.85
N ARG A 196 -32.78 4.07 23.00
CA ARG A 196 -33.58 5.18 22.46
C ARG A 196 -33.15 5.55 21.05
N PHE A 197 -33.95 5.11 20.08
CA PHE A 197 -33.69 5.28 18.66
C PHE A 197 -35.02 5.29 17.89
N ALA A 198 -35.13 6.16 16.88
CA ALA A 198 -36.27 6.15 15.96
C ALA A 198 -35.82 6.49 14.55
N TYR A 199 -36.49 5.90 13.57
CA TYR A 199 -36.33 6.24 12.16
C TYR A 199 -37.63 6.80 11.60
N GLY A 200 -37.52 7.68 10.62
CA GLY A 200 -38.65 8.27 9.92
C GLY A 200 -38.50 8.16 8.40
N GLU A 201 -39.62 7.96 7.72
CA GLU A 201 -39.74 8.00 6.27
C GLU A 201 -40.87 8.95 5.89
N LEU A 202 -40.59 9.90 5.01
CA LEU A 202 -41.56 10.86 4.50
C LEU A 202 -41.43 10.95 2.98
N ASN A 203 -42.54 10.83 2.26
CA ASN A 203 -42.55 11.07 0.82
C ASN A 203 -42.75 12.56 0.55
N ILE A 204 -41.65 13.27 0.24
CA ILE A 204 -41.67 14.71 -0.07
C ILE A 204 -42.21 14.97 -1.49
N THR A 205 -42.00 14.03 -2.42
CA THR A 205 -42.59 14.06 -3.77
C THR A 205 -42.95 12.64 -4.22
N ALA A 206 -43.55 12.49 -5.41
CA ALA A 206 -43.86 11.16 -5.96
C ALA A 206 -42.61 10.29 -6.25
N LYS A 207 -41.41 10.89 -6.27
CA LYS A 207 -40.14 10.27 -6.68
C LYS A 207 -39.01 10.42 -5.65
N GLN A 208 -39.24 11.17 -4.58
CA GLN A 208 -38.24 11.42 -3.54
C GLN A 208 -38.84 11.18 -2.16
N SER A 209 -38.08 10.47 -1.34
CA SER A 209 -38.38 10.23 0.06
C SER A 209 -37.26 10.80 0.93
N LEU A 210 -37.65 11.43 2.03
CA LEU A 210 -36.79 11.89 3.10
C LEU A 210 -36.71 10.81 4.18
N TYR A 211 -35.49 10.47 4.59
CA TYR A 211 -35.21 9.52 5.66
C TYR A 211 -34.58 10.25 6.83
N GLY A 212 -35.13 10.06 8.03
CA GLY A 212 -34.65 10.68 9.26
C GLY A 212 -34.28 9.64 10.31
N MET A 213 -33.40 10.03 11.23
CA MET A 213 -33.04 9.27 12.42
C MET A 213 -32.74 10.22 13.58
N ALA A 214 -33.19 9.85 14.78
CA ALA A 214 -32.79 10.48 16.02
C ALA A 214 -32.44 9.42 17.07
N LYS A 215 -31.49 9.74 17.94
CA LYS A 215 -31.06 8.90 19.06
C LYS A 215 -30.65 9.73 20.25
N CYS A 216 -30.83 9.19 21.46
CA CYS A 216 -30.21 9.71 22.68
C CYS A 216 -29.71 8.56 23.55
N THR A 217 -28.83 8.86 24.50
CA THR A 217 -28.33 7.85 25.42
C THR A 217 -29.42 7.37 26.38
N PRO A 218 -29.39 6.09 26.77
CA PRO A 218 -30.45 5.49 27.58
C PRO A 218 -30.55 6.06 29.01
N ASP A 219 -29.51 6.71 29.52
CA ASP A 219 -29.45 7.29 30.87
C ASP A 219 -30.17 8.63 31.03
N LEU A 220 -30.49 9.33 29.93
CA LEU A 220 -31.04 10.68 30.02
C LEU A 220 -32.50 10.67 30.49
N PRO A 221 -32.94 11.65 31.28
CA PRO A 221 -34.35 11.98 31.41
C PRO A 221 -35.00 12.32 30.06
N PRO A 222 -36.32 12.13 29.88
CA PRO A 222 -37.01 12.51 28.64
C PRO A 222 -36.82 13.97 28.24
N GLU A 223 -36.80 14.89 29.21
CA GLU A 223 -36.60 16.33 28.99
C GLU A 223 -35.20 16.65 28.45
N GLU A 224 -34.16 16.07 29.07
CA GLU A 224 -32.76 16.19 28.64
C GLU A 224 -32.53 15.59 27.24
N CYS A 225 -33.09 14.41 26.98
CA CYS A 225 -33.04 13.78 25.66
C CYS A 225 -33.73 14.66 24.60
N SER A 226 -34.91 15.19 24.92
CA SER A 226 -35.66 16.08 24.03
C SER A 226 -34.88 17.36 23.74
N SER A 227 -34.37 18.04 24.78
CA SER A 227 -33.57 19.27 24.68
C SER A 227 -32.33 19.07 23.82
N CYS A 228 -31.54 18.03 24.09
CA CYS A 228 -30.35 17.70 23.30
C CYS A 228 -30.67 17.52 21.81
N LEU A 229 -31.76 16.81 21.50
CA LEU A 229 -32.21 16.58 20.13
C LEU A 229 -32.72 17.87 19.46
N VAL A 230 -33.31 18.82 20.21
CA VAL A 230 -33.62 20.17 19.69
C VAL A 230 -32.35 20.85 19.23
N ASN A 231 -31.33 20.88 20.08
CA ASN A 231 -30.09 21.59 19.81
C ASN A 231 -29.33 20.93 18.63
N ALA A 232 -29.32 19.60 18.58
CA ALA A 232 -28.73 18.87 17.44
C ALA A 232 -29.47 19.15 16.13
N ALA A 233 -30.81 19.26 16.15
CA ALA A 233 -31.61 19.55 14.97
C ALA A 233 -31.54 21.03 14.53
N ALA A 234 -31.38 21.97 15.47
CA ALA A 234 -31.31 23.40 15.21
C ALA A 234 -30.12 23.79 14.30
N ASP A 235 -29.04 23.01 14.34
CA ASP A 235 -27.85 23.21 13.50
C ASP A 235 -28.05 22.79 12.03
N ILE A 236 -29.09 22.00 11.71
CA ILE A 236 -29.33 21.53 10.35
C ILE A 236 -29.69 22.67 9.39
N PRO A 237 -30.72 23.50 9.64
CA PRO A 237 -31.18 24.51 8.68
C PRO A 237 -30.25 25.73 8.55
N THR A 238 -29.46 26.03 9.57
CA THR A 238 -28.66 27.28 9.64
C THR A 238 -27.16 27.05 9.72
N GLY A 239 -26.71 25.87 10.16
CA GLY A 239 -25.31 25.54 10.44
C GLY A 239 -24.72 24.53 9.45
N CYS A 240 -24.39 23.33 9.96
CA CYS A 240 -23.55 22.34 9.27
C CYS A 240 -24.04 21.90 7.90
N CYS A 241 -25.37 21.91 7.72
CA CYS A 241 -26.05 21.07 6.76
C CYS A 241 -27.08 21.86 5.95
N LYS A 242 -26.99 23.19 6.01
CA LYS A 242 -27.88 24.13 5.31
C LYS A 242 -27.84 23.87 3.80
N GLY A 243 -29.02 23.57 3.24
CA GLY A 243 -29.16 23.34 1.80
C GLY A 243 -28.64 22.00 1.30
N LYS A 244 -28.21 21.08 2.17
CA LYS A 244 -27.68 19.78 1.77
C LYS A 244 -28.79 18.73 1.65
N ILE A 245 -28.57 17.71 0.82
CA ILE A 245 -29.50 16.56 0.71
C ILE A 245 -29.42 15.60 1.91
N GLY A 246 -28.48 15.84 2.82
CA GLY A 246 -28.29 15.04 4.02
C GLY A 246 -27.26 15.63 4.96
N GLY A 247 -27.33 15.22 6.21
CA GLY A 247 -26.48 15.73 7.27
C GLY A 247 -26.63 14.94 8.56
N ARG A 248 -25.58 14.95 9.39
CA ARG A 248 -25.52 14.32 10.70
C ARG A 248 -24.98 15.33 11.70
N VAL A 249 -25.62 15.41 12.86
CA VAL A 249 -25.12 16.14 14.03
C VAL A 249 -25.08 15.15 15.18
N LEU A 250 -23.89 14.98 15.76
CA LEU A 250 -23.60 14.00 16.80
C LEU A 250 -23.00 14.72 18.01
N PHE A 251 -23.65 14.52 19.14
CA PHE A 251 -23.19 14.87 20.47
C PHE A 251 -22.86 13.60 21.26
N PRO A 252 -22.10 13.71 22.38
CA PRO A 252 -21.89 12.60 23.29
C PRO A 252 -23.18 11.98 23.83
N SER A 253 -24.24 12.79 23.98
CA SER A 253 -25.52 12.36 24.59
C SER A 253 -26.66 12.13 23.59
N CYS A 254 -26.60 12.68 22.38
CA CYS A 254 -27.64 12.48 21.37
C CYS A 254 -27.15 12.73 19.94
N GLY A 255 -27.99 12.47 18.94
CA GLY A 255 -27.67 12.84 17.57
C GLY A 255 -28.84 12.66 16.62
N VAL A 256 -28.76 13.37 15.50
CA VAL A 256 -29.74 13.36 14.42
C VAL A 256 -29.08 13.13 13.07
N ARG A 257 -29.81 12.51 12.16
CA ARG A 257 -29.39 12.31 10.77
C ARG A 257 -30.57 12.42 9.83
N PHE A 258 -30.37 13.06 8.68
CA PHE A 258 -31.29 12.96 7.54
C PHE A 258 -30.54 12.69 6.25
N GLU A 259 -31.21 12.02 5.31
CA GLU A 259 -30.71 11.79 3.96
C GLU A 259 -31.90 11.62 2.98
N LEU A 260 -31.68 11.85 1.68
CA LEU A 260 -32.61 11.49 0.60
C LEU A 260 -32.46 10.05 0.09
N TYR A 261 -31.71 9.21 0.80
CA TYR A 261 -31.60 7.78 0.55
C TYR A 261 -31.74 7.03 1.87
N ARG A 262 -32.29 5.81 1.81
CA ARG A 262 -32.40 4.96 3.00
C ARG A 262 -31.01 4.52 3.47
N PHE A 263 -30.71 4.75 4.74
CA PHE A 263 -29.41 4.43 5.37
C PHE A 263 -29.48 3.39 6.48
N TYR A 264 -30.62 2.70 6.60
CA TYR A 264 -30.85 1.63 7.57
C TYR A 264 -31.55 0.45 6.91
N GLU A 265 -31.35 -0.75 7.44
CA GLU A 265 -32.03 -1.95 6.97
C GLU A 265 -33.42 -2.06 7.63
N PRO A 266 -34.52 -2.11 6.84
CA PRO A 266 -35.85 -2.22 7.43
C PRO A 266 -36.03 -3.60 8.07
N SER A 267 -36.43 -3.61 9.34
CA SER A 267 -36.70 -4.81 10.14
C SER A 267 -38.01 -4.63 10.90
N SER A 268 -38.72 -5.73 11.14
CA SER A 268 -40.01 -5.74 11.87
C SER A 268 -39.91 -5.20 13.30
N HIS A 269 -38.70 -5.17 13.87
CA HIS A 269 -38.44 -4.69 15.23
C HIS A 269 -38.04 -3.20 15.29
N LEU A 270 -37.89 -2.53 14.16
CA LEU A 270 -37.53 -1.11 14.13
C LEU A 270 -38.77 -0.22 14.24
N ASN A 271 -38.69 0.78 15.12
CA ASN A 271 -39.66 1.87 15.17
C ASN A 271 -39.46 2.80 13.98
N ILE A 272 -40.10 2.48 12.85
CA ILE A 272 -40.10 3.28 11.62
C ILE A 272 -41.42 4.06 11.53
N LEU A 273 -41.33 5.38 11.59
CA LEU A 273 -42.46 6.28 11.46
C LEU A 273 -42.65 6.67 9.99
N ARG A 274 -43.76 6.26 9.40
CA ARG A 274 -44.15 6.73 8.06
C ARG A 274 -45.00 7.99 8.19
N LEU A 275 -44.40 9.12 7.86
CA LEU A 275 -45.03 10.42 7.82
C LEU A 275 -45.58 10.61 6.40
N GLY A 276 -46.91 10.61 6.24
CA GLY A 276 -47.53 10.75 4.92
C GLY A 276 -49.00 10.35 4.88
N GLY A 277 -49.85 11.34 4.61
CA GLY A 277 -51.32 11.23 4.62
C GLY A 277 -51.92 10.39 3.48
N ASN A 278 -53.11 9.85 3.78
CA ASN A 278 -54.03 9.11 2.91
C ASN A 278 -54.03 9.52 1.44
N ARG A 279 -53.55 8.64 0.55
CA ARG A 279 -54.06 8.55 -0.84
C ARG A 279 -54.22 7.08 -1.24
N LYS A 280 -55.48 6.62 -1.28
CA LYS A 280 -55.91 5.33 -1.85
C LYS A 280 -55.65 5.32 -3.36
N ASN A 281 -55.22 4.18 -3.93
CA ASN A 281 -55.90 3.66 -5.12
C ASN A 281 -55.69 2.17 -5.43
N ARG A 282 -56.78 1.59 -5.98
CA ARG A 282 -57.02 0.22 -6.50
C ARG A 282 -56.23 -0.02 -7.82
N SER A 283 -56.08 -1.20 -8.42
CA SER A 283 -56.70 -2.54 -8.31
C SER A 283 -55.71 -3.62 -8.85
N HIS A 284 -55.79 -4.84 -8.31
CA HIS A 284 -55.05 -6.03 -8.72
C HIS A 284 -55.94 -6.91 -9.62
N GLN A 285 -55.75 -6.94 -10.95
CA GLN A 285 -56.16 -8.13 -11.74
C GLN A 285 -55.57 -8.23 -13.17
N ARG A 286 -54.45 -7.56 -13.46
CA ARG A 286 -53.79 -7.64 -14.79
C ARG A 286 -52.28 -7.87 -14.70
N GLN A 287 -51.81 -8.45 -13.58
CA GLN A 287 -50.39 -8.49 -13.19
C GLN A 287 -49.68 -9.82 -13.48
N ILE A 288 -50.39 -10.92 -13.74
CA ILE A 288 -49.75 -12.25 -13.72
C ILE A 288 -49.10 -12.63 -15.06
N ILE A 289 -49.71 -12.31 -16.22
CA ILE A 289 -49.15 -12.68 -17.54
C ILE A 289 -48.04 -11.71 -18.00
N ILE A 290 -48.17 -10.42 -17.69
CA ILE A 290 -47.14 -9.41 -17.97
C ILE A 290 -45.91 -9.64 -17.08
N SER A 291 -46.07 -10.19 -15.87
CA SER A 291 -44.96 -10.45 -14.93
C SER A 291 -43.91 -11.40 -15.50
N ILE A 292 -44.29 -12.45 -16.25
CA ILE A 292 -43.33 -13.45 -16.74
C ILE A 292 -42.48 -12.89 -17.90
N ILE A 293 -43.09 -12.18 -18.85
CA ILE A 293 -42.34 -11.55 -19.95
C ILE A 293 -41.54 -10.34 -19.44
N SER A 294 -42.12 -9.57 -18.51
CA SER A 294 -41.45 -8.44 -17.87
C SER A 294 -40.25 -8.87 -17.04
N THR A 295 -40.32 -9.99 -16.32
CA THR A 295 -39.19 -10.50 -15.52
C THR A 295 -38.06 -10.96 -16.42
N VAL A 296 -38.33 -11.68 -17.51
CA VAL A 296 -37.28 -12.10 -18.45
C VAL A 296 -36.62 -10.89 -19.14
N VAL A 297 -37.40 -9.92 -19.63
CA VAL A 297 -36.87 -8.70 -20.27
C VAL A 297 -36.14 -7.81 -19.26
N SER A 298 -36.63 -7.71 -18.02
CA SER A 298 -35.98 -6.94 -16.96
C SER A 298 -34.66 -7.58 -16.54
N VAL A 299 -34.60 -8.91 -16.44
CA VAL A 299 -33.34 -9.62 -16.14
C VAL A 299 -32.35 -9.43 -17.29
N LEU A 300 -32.77 -9.52 -18.55
CA LEU A 300 -31.90 -9.29 -19.70
C LEU A 300 -31.38 -7.84 -19.75
N LEU A 301 -32.23 -6.84 -19.50
CA LEU A 301 -31.83 -5.43 -19.44
C LEU A 301 -30.94 -5.12 -18.23
N LEU A 302 -31.15 -5.79 -17.10
CA LEU A 302 -30.35 -5.63 -15.88
C LEU A 302 -28.99 -6.31 -16.06
N CYS A 303 -28.94 -7.49 -16.66
CA CYS A 303 -27.69 -8.12 -17.08
C CYS A 303 -26.94 -7.23 -18.08
N PHE A 304 -27.63 -6.71 -19.11
CA PHE A 304 -27.03 -5.82 -20.11
C PHE A 304 -26.49 -4.52 -19.48
N GLY A 305 -27.27 -3.90 -18.58
CA GLY A 305 -26.88 -2.72 -17.82
C GLY A 305 -25.73 -2.98 -16.85
N CYS A 306 -25.72 -4.12 -16.16
CA CYS A 306 -24.61 -4.56 -15.31
C CYS A 306 -23.34 -4.80 -16.15
N SER A 307 -23.46 -5.41 -17.33
CA SER A 307 -22.31 -5.56 -18.24
C SER A 307 -21.83 -4.22 -18.78
N LEU A 308 -22.70 -3.27 -19.13
CA LEU A 308 -22.29 -1.93 -19.56
C LEU A 308 -21.68 -1.11 -18.41
N CYS A 309 -22.18 -1.24 -17.17
CA CYS A 309 -21.63 -0.61 -15.97
C CYS A 309 -20.28 -1.24 -15.58
N PHE A 310 -20.16 -2.56 -15.71
CA PHE A 310 -18.90 -3.27 -15.54
C PHE A 310 -17.89 -2.83 -16.59
N LEU A 311 -18.31 -2.73 -17.86
CA LEU A 311 -17.47 -2.24 -18.95
C LEU A 311 -17.11 -0.76 -18.78
N SER A 312 -18.01 0.10 -18.29
CA SER A 312 -17.73 1.52 -18.04
C SER A 312 -16.80 1.73 -16.85
N ARG A 313 -16.98 0.98 -15.75
CA ARG A 313 -16.03 0.95 -14.62
C ARG A 313 -14.69 0.39 -15.04
N ARG A 314 -14.66 -0.67 -15.86
CA ARG A 314 -13.44 -1.25 -16.42
C ARG A 314 -12.73 -0.25 -17.34
N ARG A 315 -13.49 0.55 -18.11
CA ARG A 315 -12.97 1.62 -18.98
C ARG A 315 -12.43 2.81 -18.18
N GLN A 316 -13.13 3.25 -17.12
CA GLN A 316 -12.63 4.29 -16.21
C GLN A 316 -11.38 3.85 -15.44
N ARG A 317 -11.34 2.60 -14.95
CA ARG A 317 -10.14 2.04 -14.32
C ARG A 317 -8.97 1.98 -15.29
N LYS A 318 -9.19 1.53 -16.53
CA LYS A 318 -8.17 1.58 -17.59
C LYS A 318 -7.68 3.00 -17.85
N LEU A 319 -8.58 3.98 -17.93
CA LEU A 319 -8.23 5.38 -18.15
C LEU A 319 -7.40 5.97 -16.99
N LEU A 320 -7.83 5.75 -15.74
CA LEU A 320 -7.10 6.21 -14.55
C LEU A 320 -5.74 5.53 -14.42
N ARG A 321 -5.66 4.22 -14.72
CA ARG A 321 -4.42 3.45 -14.76
C ARG A 321 -3.45 4.02 -15.81
N GLY A 322 -3.96 4.34 -17.00
CA GLY A 322 -3.18 4.99 -18.05
C GLY A 322 -2.67 6.37 -17.63
N ILE A 323 -3.48 7.18 -16.94
CA ILE A 323 -3.07 8.49 -16.41
C ILE A 323 -1.97 8.35 -15.35
N LEU A 324 -2.11 7.42 -14.39
CA LEU A 324 -1.09 7.18 -13.35
C LEU A 324 0.22 6.65 -13.94
N LEU A 325 0.14 5.78 -14.94
CA LEU A 325 1.32 5.31 -15.67
C LEU A 325 1.99 6.45 -16.45
N ARG A 326 1.19 7.33 -17.07
CA ARG A 326 1.70 8.52 -17.78
C ARG A 326 2.40 9.50 -16.84
N GLU A 327 1.79 9.77 -15.69
CA GLU A 327 2.37 10.64 -14.65
C GLU A 327 3.66 10.03 -14.09
N SER A 328 3.70 8.71 -13.91
CA SER A 328 4.85 8.01 -13.35
C SER A 328 6.00 7.81 -14.36
N PHE A 329 5.73 7.52 -15.64
CA PHE A 329 6.72 7.06 -16.61
C PHE A 329 6.81 7.88 -17.91
N GLY A 330 5.93 8.85 -18.14
CA GLY A 330 5.90 9.68 -19.35
C GLY A 330 5.21 9.04 -20.57
N ASP A 331 5.10 9.80 -21.68
CA ASP A 331 4.31 9.41 -22.87
C ASP A 331 4.98 8.33 -23.75
N GLU A 332 6.31 8.30 -23.79
CA GLU A 332 7.08 7.54 -24.80
C GLU A 332 7.07 6.02 -24.59
N SER A 333 6.49 5.53 -23.48
CA SER A 333 6.66 4.16 -23.00
C SER A 333 5.36 3.47 -22.56
N LEU A 334 4.23 4.15 -22.73
CA LEU A 334 2.94 3.80 -22.13
C LEU A 334 2.38 2.45 -22.63
N ALA A 335 2.48 2.18 -23.93
CA ALA A 335 2.01 0.92 -24.52
C ALA A 335 2.83 -0.31 -24.07
N SER A 336 4.14 -0.14 -23.85
CA SER A 336 5.01 -1.21 -23.37
C SER A 336 4.73 -1.54 -21.90
N PHE A 337 4.55 -0.51 -21.07
CA PHE A 337 4.35 -0.68 -19.63
C PHE A 337 2.94 -1.12 -19.24
N GLU A 338 1.90 -0.77 -20.02
CA GLU A 338 0.54 -1.25 -19.78
C GLU A 338 0.44 -2.79 -19.78
N SER A 339 1.25 -3.46 -20.63
CA SER A 339 1.29 -4.92 -20.74
C SER A 339 1.96 -5.61 -19.55
N LEU A 340 2.84 -4.91 -18.84
CA LEU A 340 3.60 -5.42 -17.68
C LEU A 340 2.89 -5.15 -16.35
N GLN A 341 1.72 -4.49 -16.37
CA GLN A 341 1.04 -4.07 -15.15
C GLN A 341 0.09 -5.17 -14.62
N PHE A 342 0.43 -5.72 -13.47
CA PHE A 342 -0.40 -6.65 -12.69
C PHE A 342 -1.51 -5.92 -11.92
N GLN A 343 -2.59 -6.64 -11.59
CA GLN A 343 -3.59 -6.16 -10.63
C GLN A 343 -3.19 -6.57 -9.21
N LEU A 344 -3.46 -5.72 -8.21
CA LEU A 344 -3.14 -6.05 -6.82
C LEU A 344 -3.80 -7.36 -6.37
N SER A 345 -5.05 -7.59 -6.79
CA SER A 345 -5.80 -8.81 -6.47
C SER A 345 -5.15 -10.09 -7.00
N GLU A 346 -4.48 -10.01 -8.16
CA GLU A 346 -3.78 -11.15 -8.76
C GLU A 346 -2.54 -11.52 -7.95
N ILE A 347 -1.75 -10.51 -7.53
CA ILE A 347 -0.57 -10.72 -6.68
C ILE A 347 -0.99 -11.19 -5.29
N GLN A 348 -2.09 -10.65 -4.74
CA GLN A 348 -2.63 -11.11 -3.46
C GLN A 348 -3.07 -12.57 -3.54
N ALA A 349 -3.78 -12.99 -4.60
CA ALA A 349 -4.13 -14.39 -4.79
C ALA A 349 -2.88 -15.27 -4.88
N ALA A 350 -1.90 -14.86 -5.70
CA ALA A 350 -0.67 -15.63 -5.91
C ALA A 350 0.19 -15.79 -4.65
N THR A 351 0.22 -14.78 -3.77
CA THR A 351 1.04 -14.75 -2.56
C THR A 351 0.29 -15.18 -1.30
N ASN A 352 -0.97 -15.63 -1.43
CA ASN A 352 -1.87 -15.88 -0.31
C ASN A 352 -1.98 -14.67 0.64
N ASN A 353 -2.34 -13.53 0.05
CA ASN A 353 -2.44 -12.21 0.69
C ASN A 353 -1.16 -11.81 1.44
N PHE A 354 0.00 -11.95 0.79
CA PHE A 354 1.32 -11.66 1.37
C PHE A 354 1.54 -12.39 2.70
N SER A 355 1.12 -13.66 2.79
CA SER A 355 1.25 -14.44 4.02
C SER A 355 2.70 -14.54 4.47
N GLN A 356 2.91 -14.55 5.79
CA GLN A 356 4.25 -14.66 6.37
C GLN A 356 4.96 -15.96 5.97
N GLY A 357 4.21 -17.05 5.74
CA GLY A 357 4.76 -18.33 5.26
C GLY A 357 5.33 -18.27 3.84
N ASN A 358 4.90 -17.28 3.05
CA ASN A 358 5.41 -17.05 1.69
C ASN A 358 6.53 -16.00 1.66
N LYS A 359 6.89 -15.39 2.79
CA LYS A 359 7.97 -14.40 2.84
C LYS A 359 9.33 -15.09 2.68
N ILE A 360 10.04 -14.74 1.61
CA ILE A 360 11.35 -15.32 1.27
C ILE A 360 12.52 -14.39 1.53
N GLY A 361 12.27 -13.08 1.70
CA GLY A 361 13.30 -12.10 1.98
C GLY A 361 12.75 -10.82 2.61
N ARG A 362 13.61 -10.11 3.31
CA ARG A 362 13.39 -8.75 3.80
C ARG A 362 14.68 -7.97 3.62
N GLY A 363 14.64 -6.88 2.85
CA GLY A 363 15.76 -5.97 2.69
C GLY A 363 15.38 -4.54 3.05
N GLY A 364 16.31 -3.60 2.92
CA GLY A 364 16.06 -2.17 3.17
C GLY A 364 14.99 -1.55 2.25
N PHE A 365 14.69 -2.23 1.14
CA PHE A 365 13.77 -1.75 0.11
C PHE A 365 12.37 -2.36 0.20
N GLY A 366 12.15 -3.36 1.06
CA GLY A 366 10.84 -3.97 1.22
C GLY A 366 10.88 -5.47 1.51
N GLU A 367 9.73 -6.09 1.38
CA GLU A 367 9.51 -7.50 1.69
C GLU A 367 9.30 -8.28 0.39
N VAL A 368 9.92 -9.44 0.28
CA VAL A 368 9.84 -10.30 -0.91
C VAL A 368 9.04 -11.55 -0.55
N TYR A 369 8.02 -11.83 -1.35
CA TYR A 369 7.11 -12.97 -1.17
C TYR A 369 7.19 -13.90 -2.37
N LYS A 370 7.28 -15.20 -2.12
CA LYS A 370 7.03 -16.22 -3.13
C LYS A 370 5.53 -16.27 -3.44
N GLY A 371 5.17 -16.39 -4.69
CA GLY A 371 3.80 -16.62 -5.12
C GLY A 371 3.71 -17.55 -6.32
N VAL A 372 2.51 -18.02 -6.61
CA VAL A 372 2.22 -18.83 -7.80
C VAL A 372 1.05 -18.16 -8.53
N LEU A 373 1.30 -17.67 -9.74
CA LEU A 373 0.27 -17.06 -10.58
C LEU A 373 -0.75 -18.12 -11.04
N GLU A 374 -1.92 -17.69 -11.54
CA GLU A 374 -2.99 -18.61 -11.99
C GLU A 374 -2.54 -19.57 -13.10
N ASN A 375 -1.55 -19.16 -13.91
CA ASN A 375 -0.95 -19.98 -14.95
C ASN A 375 0.08 -21.01 -14.42
N GLY A 376 0.26 -21.10 -13.10
CA GLY A 376 1.23 -21.99 -12.44
C GLY A 376 2.66 -21.44 -12.38
N GLN A 377 2.91 -20.24 -12.90
CA GLN A 377 4.24 -19.64 -12.88
C GLN A 377 4.61 -19.18 -11.46
N GLU A 378 5.73 -19.67 -10.93
CA GLU A 378 6.29 -19.20 -9.67
C GLU A 378 6.91 -17.81 -9.84
N VAL A 379 6.61 -16.91 -8.90
CA VAL A 379 7.07 -15.51 -8.94
C VAL A 379 7.60 -15.06 -7.59
N ALA A 380 8.45 -14.04 -7.62
CA ALA A 380 8.89 -13.30 -6.45
C ALA A 380 8.29 -11.88 -6.49
N ALA A 381 7.38 -11.58 -5.57
CA ALA A 381 6.76 -10.27 -5.42
C ALA A 381 7.51 -9.44 -4.37
N LYS A 382 8.29 -8.45 -4.82
CA LYS A 382 9.00 -7.47 -3.98
C LYS A 382 8.05 -6.29 -3.71
N ARG A 383 7.44 -6.26 -2.53
CA ARG A 383 6.53 -5.21 -2.06
C ARG A 383 7.32 -4.15 -1.30
N LEU A 384 7.37 -2.94 -1.84
CA LEU A 384 8.12 -1.83 -1.25
C LEU A 384 7.33 -1.18 -0.11
N LEU A 385 8.00 -0.80 0.98
CA LEU A 385 7.36 -0.17 2.14
C LEU A 385 7.06 1.31 1.85
N GLY A 386 5.79 1.71 1.93
CA GLY A 386 5.21 2.90 1.29
C GLY A 386 5.52 4.30 1.84
N ASN A 387 6.62 4.53 2.57
CA ASN A 387 6.82 5.81 3.29
C ASN A 387 8.12 6.59 2.97
N SER A 388 8.98 6.12 2.06
CA SER A 388 10.20 6.86 1.69
C SER A 388 10.11 7.40 0.26
N TRP A 389 10.44 8.68 0.07
CA TRP A 389 10.62 9.29 -1.25
C TRP A 389 11.63 8.50 -2.10
N GLN A 390 12.64 7.92 -1.46
CA GLN A 390 13.64 7.05 -2.07
C GLN A 390 13.03 5.78 -2.68
N GLY A 391 12.14 5.08 -1.96
CA GLY A 391 11.54 3.83 -2.46
C GLY A 391 10.66 4.05 -3.71
N ALA A 392 10.05 5.24 -3.84
CA ALA A 392 9.29 5.60 -5.04
C ALA A 392 10.19 5.86 -6.26
N GLU A 393 11.34 6.53 -6.07
CA GLU A 393 12.32 6.73 -7.15
C GLU A 393 12.95 5.42 -7.59
N GLU A 394 13.34 4.57 -6.64
CA GLU A 394 13.95 3.25 -6.91
C GLU A 394 12.97 2.33 -7.65
N PHE A 395 11.70 2.30 -7.24
CA PHE A 395 10.66 1.57 -7.96
C PHE A 395 10.57 1.99 -9.43
N LYS A 396 10.45 3.30 -9.66
CA LYS A 396 10.33 3.86 -11.01
C LYS A 396 11.57 3.52 -11.84
N ASN A 397 12.74 3.69 -11.25
CA ASN A 397 14.01 3.41 -11.90
C ASN A 397 14.14 1.93 -12.28
N GLU A 398 13.82 1.03 -11.35
CA GLU A 398 13.88 -0.41 -11.54
C GLU A 398 12.92 -0.88 -12.64
N VAL A 399 11.68 -0.37 -12.69
CA VAL A 399 10.75 -0.66 -13.79
C VAL A 399 11.28 -0.14 -15.14
N LEU A 400 11.78 1.10 -15.18
CA LEU A 400 12.28 1.74 -16.41
C LEU A 400 13.48 1.02 -17.02
N VAL A 401 14.38 0.52 -16.17
CA VAL A 401 15.57 -0.21 -16.57
C VAL A 401 15.20 -1.64 -16.92
N MET A 402 14.58 -2.38 -16.00
CA MET A 402 14.38 -3.82 -16.14
C MET A 402 13.40 -4.22 -17.23
N ALA A 403 12.42 -3.37 -17.56
CA ALA A 403 11.52 -3.65 -18.68
C ALA A 403 12.22 -3.65 -20.04
N LYS A 404 13.43 -3.07 -20.14
CA LYS A 404 14.23 -3.00 -21.38
C LYS A 404 15.33 -4.05 -21.43
N LEU A 405 15.53 -4.81 -20.35
CA LEU A 405 16.62 -5.76 -20.22
C LEU A 405 16.12 -7.19 -20.28
N GLN A 406 16.85 -8.01 -21.04
CA GLN A 406 16.59 -9.44 -21.11
C GLN A 406 17.90 -10.17 -21.36
N HIS A 407 18.37 -10.86 -20.34
CA HIS A 407 19.59 -11.66 -20.43
C HIS A 407 19.54 -12.80 -19.40
N LYS A 408 20.15 -13.94 -19.71
CA LYS A 408 20.10 -15.15 -18.86
C LYS A 408 20.72 -14.95 -17.47
N ASN A 409 21.72 -14.07 -17.38
CA ASN A 409 22.40 -13.73 -16.12
C ASN A 409 21.82 -12.49 -15.41
N LEU A 410 20.62 -12.06 -15.79
CA LEU A 410 19.85 -11.04 -15.06
C LEU A 410 18.54 -11.67 -14.57
N VAL A 411 18.03 -11.23 -13.43
CA VAL A 411 16.69 -11.61 -12.97
C VAL A 411 15.66 -10.93 -13.84
N ARG A 412 14.75 -11.69 -14.45
CA ARG A 412 13.73 -11.15 -15.33
C ARG A 412 12.59 -10.50 -14.56
N LEU A 413 12.34 -9.21 -14.82
CA LEU A 413 11.09 -8.56 -14.42
C LEU A 413 9.94 -9.10 -15.29
N LEU A 414 8.93 -9.66 -14.64
CA LEU A 414 7.70 -10.12 -15.30
C LEU A 414 6.66 -9.00 -15.37
N GLY A 415 6.67 -8.11 -14.38
CA GLY A 415 5.82 -6.94 -14.36
C GLY A 415 5.82 -6.22 -13.03
N PHE A 416 4.86 -5.33 -12.83
CA PHE A 416 4.76 -4.52 -11.63
C PHE A 416 3.30 -4.19 -11.29
N CYS A 417 3.05 -3.78 -10.04
CA CYS A 417 1.77 -3.26 -9.59
C CYS A 417 1.95 -1.86 -9.01
N LEU A 418 1.12 -0.96 -9.51
CA LEU A 418 0.99 0.45 -9.16
C LEU A 418 -0.50 0.73 -8.89
N GLU A 419 -0.96 0.48 -7.67
CA GLU A 419 -2.36 0.68 -7.26
C GLU A 419 -2.43 1.38 -5.89
N GLY A 420 -2.95 2.61 -5.86
CA GLY A 420 -2.95 3.42 -4.63
C GLY A 420 -1.52 3.66 -4.11
N GLN A 421 -1.27 3.27 -2.87
CA GLN A 421 0.05 3.31 -2.23
C GLN A 421 0.90 2.06 -2.48
N GLU A 422 0.34 1.02 -3.10
CA GLU A 422 1.08 -0.22 -3.36
C GLU A 422 2.06 -0.02 -4.51
N ARG A 423 3.30 -0.45 -4.27
CA ARG A 423 4.42 -0.47 -5.22
C ARG A 423 5.04 -1.85 -5.13
N ILE A 424 4.77 -2.69 -6.14
CA ILE A 424 5.19 -4.09 -6.12
C ILE A 424 5.88 -4.42 -7.44
N LEU A 425 7.06 -5.01 -7.37
CA LEU A 425 7.77 -5.57 -8.52
C LEU A 425 7.57 -7.08 -8.53
N VAL A 426 7.25 -7.64 -9.69
CA VAL A 426 7.01 -9.07 -9.88
C VAL A 426 8.12 -9.64 -10.75
N TYR A 427 8.97 -10.45 -10.14
CA TYR A 427 10.10 -11.12 -10.77
C TYR A 427 9.83 -12.60 -11.00
N GLU A 428 10.63 -13.22 -11.87
CA GLU A 428 10.78 -14.68 -11.86
C GLU A 428 11.26 -15.15 -10.47
N TYR A 429 10.73 -16.28 -9.99
CA TYR A 429 11.24 -16.88 -8.76
C TYR A 429 12.56 -17.60 -9.02
N VAL A 430 13.58 -17.27 -8.23
CA VAL A 430 14.93 -17.86 -8.31
C VAL A 430 15.19 -18.71 -7.06
N PRO A 431 15.29 -20.06 -7.19
CA PRO A 431 15.11 -20.97 -6.06
C PRO A 431 16.29 -21.06 -5.08
N ASN A 432 17.54 -20.94 -5.55
CA ASN A 432 18.73 -21.14 -4.72
C ASN A 432 19.19 -19.87 -3.97
N LYS A 433 18.29 -18.89 -3.81
CA LYS A 433 18.54 -17.64 -3.05
C LYS A 433 19.76 -16.87 -3.57
N SER A 434 20.36 -16.04 -2.74
CA SER A 434 21.48 -15.17 -3.06
C SER A 434 22.84 -15.82 -2.77
N LEU A 435 23.89 -15.32 -3.41
CA LEU A 435 25.23 -15.85 -3.32
C LEU A 435 25.85 -15.70 -1.92
N ASP A 436 25.58 -14.59 -1.23
CA ASP A 436 26.00 -14.39 0.18
C ASP A 436 25.46 -15.49 1.11
N TYR A 437 24.22 -15.89 0.89
CA TYR A 437 23.55 -16.93 1.67
C TYR A 437 24.27 -18.28 1.53
N ILE A 438 24.77 -18.58 0.33
CA ILE A 438 25.45 -19.84 0.07
C ILE A 438 26.93 -19.77 0.46
N LEU A 439 27.60 -18.64 0.27
CA LEU A 439 29.02 -18.48 0.59
C LEU A 439 29.30 -18.29 2.07
N PHE A 440 28.45 -17.57 2.81
CA PHE A 440 28.80 -17.07 4.14
C PHE A 440 27.92 -17.58 5.29
N ASP A 441 26.71 -18.10 5.03
CA ASP A 441 25.83 -18.60 6.10
C ASP A 441 26.36 -19.93 6.67
N PRO A 442 26.86 -19.98 7.92
CA PRO A 442 27.46 -21.20 8.47
C PRO A 442 26.45 -22.32 8.71
N GLN A 443 25.16 -22.00 8.88
CA GLN A 443 24.13 -22.98 9.19
C GLN A 443 23.49 -23.59 7.94
N ARG A 444 23.69 -22.97 6.77
CA ARG A 444 22.90 -23.28 5.56
C ARG A 444 23.72 -23.25 4.27
N SER A 445 25.03 -23.03 4.36
CA SER A 445 25.97 -23.10 3.24
C SER A 445 26.11 -24.54 2.74
N ARG A 446 25.73 -24.76 1.48
CA ARG A 446 26.27 -25.88 0.70
C ARG A 446 27.64 -25.44 0.20
N PRO A 447 28.73 -26.19 0.45
CA PRO A 447 30.03 -25.85 -0.10
C PRO A 447 29.96 -25.84 -1.63
N LEU A 448 30.18 -24.68 -2.24
CA LEU A 448 30.30 -24.57 -3.69
C LEU A 448 31.62 -25.19 -4.13
N THR A 449 31.55 -26.09 -5.11
CA THR A 449 32.75 -26.59 -5.81
C THR A 449 33.42 -25.45 -6.58
N TRP A 450 34.70 -25.61 -6.88
CA TRP A 450 35.41 -24.62 -7.69
C TRP A 450 34.77 -24.40 -9.06
N SER A 451 34.32 -25.47 -9.73
CA SER A 451 33.64 -25.36 -11.02
C SER A 451 32.37 -24.50 -10.94
N GLU A 452 31.57 -24.66 -9.89
CA GLU A 452 30.39 -23.82 -9.64
C GLU A 452 30.80 -22.36 -9.39
N ARG A 453 31.80 -22.11 -8.54
CA ARG A 453 32.33 -20.76 -8.28
C ARG A 453 32.83 -20.09 -9.56
N TYR A 454 33.58 -20.80 -10.38
CA TYR A 454 34.11 -20.29 -11.64
C TYR A 454 33.01 -20.00 -12.66
N ASN A 455 31.98 -20.87 -12.75
CA ASN A 455 30.80 -20.61 -13.57
C ASN A 455 30.01 -19.38 -13.07
N ILE A 456 29.92 -19.18 -11.76
CA ILE A 456 29.31 -17.99 -11.15
C ILE A 456 30.10 -16.73 -11.53
N ILE A 457 31.43 -16.73 -11.38
CA ILE A 457 32.28 -15.60 -11.77
C ILE A 457 32.05 -15.24 -13.26
N ARG A 458 32.07 -16.24 -14.15
CA ARG A 458 31.84 -16.05 -15.59
C ARG A 458 30.44 -15.55 -15.91
N GLY A 459 29.42 -16.06 -15.21
CA GLY A 459 28.03 -15.65 -15.41
C GLY A 459 27.79 -14.21 -14.95
N ILE A 460 28.35 -13.81 -13.81
CA ILE A 460 28.31 -12.41 -13.34
C ILE A 460 28.99 -11.50 -14.36
N ALA A 461 30.20 -11.86 -14.82
CA ALA A 461 30.93 -11.07 -15.80
C ALA A 461 30.13 -10.84 -17.10
N ARG A 462 29.47 -11.90 -17.61
CA ARG A 462 28.58 -11.79 -18.78
C ARG A 462 27.35 -10.92 -18.51
N GLY A 463 26.77 -11.01 -17.32
CA GLY A 463 25.66 -10.16 -16.90
C GLY A 463 26.02 -8.68 -16.91
N ILE A 464 27.19 -8.33 -16.35
CA ILE A 464 27.67 -6.94 -16.31
C ILE A 464 28.08 -6.46 -17.71
N LEU A 465 28.77 -7.31 -18.51
CA LEU A 465 29.08 -6.99 -19.91
C LEU A 465 27.82 -6.61 -20.69
N TYR A 466 26.74 -7.36 -20.51
CA TYR A 466 25.47 -7.04 -21.15
C TYR A 466 24.93 -5.67 -20.73
N LEU A 467 25.03 -5.31 -19.44
CA LEU A 467 24.61 -3.99 -18.96
C LEU A 467 25.46 -2.86 -19.54
N HIS A 468 26.77 -3.07 -19.70
CA HIS A 468 27.70 -2.02 -20.12
C HIS A 468 27.72 -1.82 -21.64
N GLU A 469 27.74 -2.92 -22.41
CA GLU A 469 28.09 -2.91 -23.84
C GLU A 469 27.04 -3.59 -24.75
N ASP A 470 26.51 -4.77 -24.39
CA ASP A 470 25.65 -5.53 -25.33
C ASP A 470 24.17 -5.11 -25.33
N SER A 471 23.72 -4.39 -24.30
CA SER A 471 22.35 -3.89 -24.25
C SER A 471 22.21 -2.58 -25.02
N ARG A 472 20.98 -2.24 -25.43
CA ARG A 472 20.70 -1.01 -26.19
C ARG A 472 21.10 0.27 -25.44
N LEU A 473 21.15 0.22 -24.11
CA LEU A 473 21.41 1.35 -23.23
C LEU A 473 22.55 0.97 -22.30
N THR A 474 23.59 1.77 -22.21
CA THR A 474 24.62 1.55 -21.18
C THR A 474 24.02 1.78 -19.79
N ILE A 475 24.09 0.76 -18.95
CA ILE A 475 23.52 0.75 -17.61
C ILE A 475 24.62 0.48 -16.59
N ILE A 476 24.74 1.37 -15.61
CA ILE A 476 25.64 1.20 -14.46
C ILE A 476 24.78 0.77 -13.27
N HIS A 477 25.09 -0.37 -12.65
CA HIS A 477 24.27 -0.96 -11.59
C HIS A 477 24.45 -0.25 -10.24
N ARG A 478 25.70 0.07 -9.85
CA ARG A 478 26.08 0.81 -8.63
C ARG A 478 25.83 0.14 -7.27
N ASP A 479 25.25 -1.06 -7.25
CA ASP A 479 25.03 -1.84 -6.01
C ASP A 479 25.29 -3.34 -6.25
N LEU A 480 26.35 -3.66 -7.00
CA LEU A 480 26.76 -5.05 -7.18
C LEU A 480 27.39 -5.58 -5.88
N LYS A 481 26.83 -6.67 -5.35
CA LYS A 481 27.28 -7.37 -4.14
C LYS A 481 26.73 -8.79 -4.14
N PRO A 482 27.28 -9.73 -3.35
CA PRO A 482 26.82 -11.12 -3.36
C PRO A 482 25.33 -11.30 -2.99
N SER A 483 24.76 -10.45 -2.13
CA SER A 483 23.32 -10.50 -1.81
C SER A 483 22.39 -10.10 -2.96
N ASN A 484 22.91 -9.41 -3.97
CA ASN A 484 22.20 -9.05 -5.19
C ASN A 484 22.45 -10.04 -6.35
N ILE A 485 23.23 -11.11 -6.13
CA ILE A 485 23.44 -12.19 -7.09
C ILE A 485 22.60 -13.39 -6.67
N LEU A 486 21.50 -13.64 -7.36
CA LEU A 486 20.65 -14.82 -7.13
C LEU A 486 21.15 -16.03 -7.93
N LEU A 487 20.82 -17.24 -7.48
CA LEU A 487 21.24 -18.49 -8.11
C LEU A 487 20.03 -19.31 -8.57
N ASP A 488 19.98 -19.61 -9.87
CA ASP A 488 18.93 -20.45 -10.44
C ASP A 488 19.07 -21.92 -10.05
N ASP A 489 18.11 -22.74 -10.46
CA ASP A 489 18.05 -24.19 -10.22
C ASP A 489 19.32 -24.93 -10.68
N SER A 490 19.99 -24.42 -11.70
CA SER A 490 21.24 -24.93 -12.24
C SER A 490 22.49 -24.23 -11.68
N MET A 491 22.35 -23.47 -10.59
CA MET A 491 23.42 -22.69 -9.94
C MET A 491 24.04 -21.60 -10.82
N ASN A 492 23.34 -21.15 -11.86
CA ASN A 492 23.80 -20.00 -12.65
C ASN A 492 23.44 -18.69 -11.94
N PRO A 493 24.32 -17.67 -12.01
CA PRO A 493 24.09 -16.40 -11.38
C PRO A 493 23.12 -15.53 -12.20
N LYS A 494 22.25 -14.82 -11.48
CA LYS A 494 21.34 -13.80 -11.98
C LYS A 494 21.49 -12.52 -11.15
N ILE A 495 21.91 -11.44 -11.78
CA ILE A 495 22.03 -10.12 -11.13
C ILE A 495 20.63 -9.55 -10.89
N SER A 496 20.41 -8.96 -9.71
CA SER A 496 19.14 -8.43 -9.25
C SER A 496 19.31 -7.07 -8.54
N ASP A 497 18.18 -6.43 -8.20
CA ASP A 497 18.10 -5.16 -7.48
C ASP A 497 18.65 -3.94 -8.23
N PHE A 498 17.90 -3.52 -9.25
CA PHE A 498 18.26 -2.40 -10.12
C PHE A 498 17.73 -1.05 -9.63
N GLY A 499 17.26 -0.96 -8.38
CA GLY A 499 16.73 0.28 -7.80
C GLY A 499 17.73 1.45 -7.89
N MET A 500 19.03 1.15 -7.79
CA MET A 500 20.10 2.13 -7.90
C MET A 500 20.70 2.29 -9.30
N ALA A 501 20.28 1.50 -10.29
CA ALA A 501 20.89 1.53 -11.61
C ALA A 501 20.75 2.90 -12.30
N ARG A 502 21.63 3.23 -13.25
CA ARG A 502 21.54 4.47 -14.04
C ARG A 502 21.76 4.17 -15.50
N ILE A 503 20.86 4.66 -16.34
CA ILE A 503 21.03 4.69 -17.80
C ILE A 503 21.94 5.86 -18.14
N VAL A 504 23.02 5.58 -18.84
CA VAL A 504 23.98 6.59 -19.32
C VAL A 504 23.86 6.67 -20.83
N ILE A 505 23.80 7.91 -21.35
CA ILE A 505 23.84 8.17 -22.79
C ILE A 505 25.30 8.09 -23.23
N THR A 506 25.55 7.41 -24.35
CA THR A 506 26.83 6.86 -24.83
C THR A 506 28.04 7.83 -24.86
N ASP A 507 27.83 9.12 -24.64
CA ASP A 507 28.85 10.17 -24.71
C ASP A 507 29.44 10.56 -23.34
N GLN A 508 28.87 10.07 -22.23
CA GLN A 508 29.36 10.34 -20.87
C GLN A 508 30.10 9.12 -20.30
N ILE A 509 31.44 9.16 -20.30
CA ILE A 509 32.29 8.09 -19.75
C ILE A 509 32.23 8.06 -18.21
N GLN A 510 31.91 9.19 -17.59
CA GLN A 510 31.89 9.37 -16.14
C GLN A 510 30.79 10.35 -15.75
N VAL A 511 30.00 9.99 -14.74
CA VAL A 511 28.85 10.79 -14.27
C VAL A 511 29.09 11.20 -12.82
N ASN A 512 28.85 12.47 -12.51
CA ASN A 512 28.94 13.01 -11.16
C ASN A 512 27.56 13.00 -10.49
N THR A 513 27.50 12.63 -9.21
CA THR A 513 26.29 12.78 -8.39
C THR A 513 26.60 13.30 -6.99
N HIS A 514 25.74 14.20 -6.50
CA HIS A 514 25.77 14.68 -5.12
C HIS A 514 25.22 13.67 -4.10
N ARG A 515 24.59 12.58 -4.58
CA ARG A 515 23.95 11.54 -3.75
C ARG A 515 24.64 10.21 -3.97
N VAL A 516 25.58 9.89 -3.08
CA VAL A 516 26.27 8.59 -3.07
C VAL A 516 25.35 7.56 -2.41
N VAL A 517 25.07 6.48 -3.13
CA VAL A 517 24.20 5.38 -2.71
C VAL A 517 24.84 4.06 -3.13
N GLY A 518 24.67 3.02 -2.31
CA GLY A 518 25.24 1.70 -2.57
C GLY A 518 25.75 1.09 -1.28
N THR A 519 26.35 -0.09 -1.41
CA THR A 519 26.81 -0.85 -0.25
C THR A 519 28.29 -0.62 0.01
N TYR A 520 28.60 -0.11 1.21
CA TYR A 520 29.98 0.11 1.63
C TYR A 520 30.81 -1.18 1.57
N GLY A 521 32.05 -1.07 1.09
CA GLY A 521 32.96 -2.19 0.80
C GLY A 521 32.96 -2.63 -0.66
N TYR A 522 31.86 -2.41 -1.40
CA TYR A 522 31.77 -2.71 -2.83
C TYR A 522 31.87 -1.47 -3.72
N MET A 523 31.67 -0.27 -3.16
CA MET A 523 31.82 1.00 -3.87
C MET A 523 33.28 1.28 -4.21
N SER A 524 33.53 1.74 -5.44
CA SER A 524 34.86 2.17 -5.86
C SER A 524 35.30 3.45 -5.12
N PRO A 525 36.61 3.67 -4.92
CA PRO A 525 37.11 4.82 -4.15
C PRO A 525 36.65 6.17 -4.70
N GLU A 526 36.71 6.36 -6.02
CA GLU A 526 36.29 7.59 -6.69
C GLU A 526 34.78 7.83 -6.56
N TYR A 527 33.97 6.78 -6.49
CA TYR A 527 32.54 6.92 -6.28
C TYR A 527 32.22 7.27 -4.83
N ALA A 528 32.85 6.56 -3.88
CA ALA A 528 32.63 6.77 -2.46
C ALA A 528 33.12 8.14 -1.97
N MET A 529 34.24 8.63 -2.51
CA MET A 529 34.88 9.88 -2.09
C MET A 529 34.38 11.11 -2.85
N GLU A 530 34.18 10.99 -4.16
CA GLU A 530 33.96 12.14 -5.05
C GLU A 530 32.58 12.10 -5.74
N GLY A 531 31.78 11.05 -5.51
CA GLY A 531 30.47 10.89 -6.14
C GLY A 531 30.54 10.59 -7.64
N MET A 532 31.72 10.23 -8.15
CA MET A 532 31.93 9.95 -9.56
C MET A 532 31.72 8.45 -9.84
N PHE A 533 30.74 8.11 -10.67
CA PHE A 533 30.51 6.72 -11.08
C PHE A 533 30.61 6.54 -12.59
N SER A 534 31.05 5.36 -13.00
CA SER A 534 31.15 4.92 -14.39
C SER A 534 30.96 3.41 -14.48
N ILE A 535 31.03 2.86 -15.69
CA ILE A 535 31.12 1.40 -15.89
C ILE A 535 32.29 0.78 -15.10
N ARG A 536 33.36 1.55 -14.85
CA ARG A 536 34.54 1.11 -14.06
C ARG A 536 34.24 0.97 -12.57
N SER A 537 33.18 1.63 -12.06
CA SER A 537 32.74 1.46 -10.69
C SER A 537 32.12 0.07 -10.48
N ASP A 538 31.33 -0.43 -11.43
CA ASP A 538 30.79 -1.79 -11.40
C ASP A 538 31.89 -2.85 -11.55
N VAL A 539 32.93 -2.57 -12.37
CA VAL A 539 34.12 -3.43 -12.48
C VAL A 539 34.82 -3.59 -11.13
N TYR A 540 34.98 -2.50 -10.38
CA TYR A 540 35.55 -2.56 -9.04
C TYR A 540 34.72 -3.46 -8.11
N SER A 541 33.39 -3.27 -8.07
CA SER A 541 32.50 -4.11 -7.28
C SER A 541 32.59 -5.59 -7.67
N PHE A 542 32.68 -5.88 -8.98
CA PHE A 542 32.93 -7.24 -9.49
C PHE A 542 34.22 -7.84 -8.95
N GLY A 543 35.32 -7.08 -8.95
CA GLY A 543 36.60 -7.54 -8.38
C GLY A 543 36.50 -7.96 -6.91
N ILE A 544 35.80 -7.17 -6.09
CA ILE A 544 35.54 -7.52 -4.69
C ILE A 544 34.74 -8.83 -4.57
N ILE A 545 33.66 -8.97 -5.36
CA ILE A 545 32.84 -10.19 -5.38
C ILE A 545 33.68 -11.42 -5.77
N VAL A 546 34.60 -11.29 -6.73
CA VAL A 546 35.48 -12.39 -7.14
C VAL A 546 36.41 -12.80 -6.00
N LEU A 547 37.02 -11.84 -5.29
CA LEU A 547 37.87 -12.16 -4.13
C LEU A 547 37.08 -12.87 -3.02
N GLU A 548 35.83 -12.45 -2.78
CA GLU A 548 34.94 -13.09 -1.82
C GLU A 548 34.55 -14.51 -2.25
N ILE A 549 34.25 -14.74 -3.53
CA ILE A 549 33.96 -16.08 -4.07
C ILE A 549 35.18 -16.99 -3.91
N ILE A 550 36.39 -16.51 -4.17
CA ILE A 550 37.62 -17.32 -4.09
C ILE A 550 37.94 -17.67 -2.64
N SER A 551 37.86 -16.69 -1.75
CA SER A 551 38.24 -16.87 -0.34
C SER A 551 37.17 -17.53 0.53
N GLY A 552 35.89 -17.48 0.12
CA GLY A 552 34.76 -17.93 0.94
C GLY A 552 34.54 -17.08 2.19
N LYS A 553 35.18 -15.91 2.29
CA LYS A 553 35.11 -15.03 3.47
C LYS A 553 34.35 -13.76 3.13
N SER A 554 33.39 -13.40 3.98
CA SER A 554 32.64 -12.14 3.91
C SER A 554 33.50 -10.97 4.40
N LYS A 555 33.29 -9.78 3.82
CA LYS A 555 33.79 -8.51 4.39
C LYS A 555 33.56 -8.33 5.90
N SER A 556 32.51 -8.89 6.48
CA SER A 556 32.17 -8.74 7.92
C SER A 556 33.05 -9.58 8.84
N SER A 557 33.62 -10.68 8.34
CA SER A 557 34.53 -11.56 9.11
C SER A 557 35.90 -10.92 9.39
N PHE A 558 36.13 -9.74 8.83
CA PHE A 558 37.37 -8.98 8.88
C PHE A 558 37.26 -7.66 9.66
N CYS A 559 36.08 -7.37 10.24
CA CYS A 559 35.84 -6.12 10.97
C CYS A 559 36.05 -6.21 12.50
N GLU A 560 36.31 -7.39 13.07
CA GLU A 560 36.46 -7.55 14.53
C GLU A 560 37.91 -7.47 15.05
N SER A 561 38.93 -7.43 14.18
CA SER A 561 40.32 -7.29 14.65
C SER A 561 41.21 -6.47 13.71
N HIS A 562 41.32 -5.18 13.99
CA HIS A 562 42.28 -4.23 13.38
C HIS A 562 42.23 -4.09 11.84
N PHE A 563 42.69 -2.94 11.35
CA PHE A 563 42.78 -2.58 9.92
C PHE A 563 43.73 -3.48 9.08
N SER A 564 44.06 -4.69 9.56
CA SER A 564 44.90 -5.70 8.91
C SER A 564 44.17 -6.51 7.83
N ASP A 565 42.84 -6.39 7.74
CA ASP A 565 42.01 -7.41 7.11
C ASP A 565 41.18 -6.90 5.92
N ASP A 566 41.67 -5.91 5.15
CA ASP A 566 41.08 -5.60 3.83
C ASP A 566 41.38 -6.76 2.86
N ILE A 567 40.34 -7.39 2.32
CA ILE A 567 40.46 -8.51 1.37
C ILE A 567 41.33 -8.17 0.15
N ARG A 568 41.35 -6.89 -0.28
CA ARG A 568 42.20 -6.40 -1.36
C ARG A 568 43.67 -6.43 -0.96
N LEU A 569 43.99 -5.96 0.24
CA LEU A 569 45.36 -5.92 0.76
C LEU A 569 45.87 -7.33 1.06
N SER A 570 45.02 -8.19 1.60
CA SER A 570 45.34 -9.61 1.81
C SER A 570 45.64 -10.31 0.48
N ALA A 571 44.76 -10.16 -0.52
CA ALA A 571 44.97 -10.72 -1.85
C ALA A 571 46.24 -10.18 -2.52
N TRP A 572 46.50 -8.88 -2.43
CA TRP A 572 47.72 -8.27 -2.97
C TRP A 572 48.99 -8.78 -2.27
N ALA A 573 48.99 -8.88 -0.94
CA ALA A 573 50.13 -9.41 -0.19
C ALA A 573 50.46 -10.84 -0.62
N LYS A 574 49.43 -11.70 -0.77
CA LYS A 574 49.61 -13.09 -1.25
C LYS A 574 50.05 -13.17 -2.70
N TRP A 575 49.58 -12.26 -3.55
CA TRP A 575 50.06 -12.14 -4.92
C TRP A 575 51.55 -11.77 -4.97
N LYS A 576 51.97 -10.77 -4.19
CA LYS A 576 53.36 -10.28 -4.09
C LYS A 576 54.30 -11.31 -3.46
N GLU A 577 53.81 -12.13 -2.54
CA GLU A 577 54.55 -13.24 -1.92
C GLU A 577 54.69 -14.46 -2.84
N GLU A 578 54.16 -14.42 -4.08
CA GLU A 578 54.06 -15.56 -5.00
C GLU A 578 53.28 -16.74 -4.41
N LYS A 579 52.35 -16.47 -3.49
CA LYS A 579 51.47 -17.46 -2.83
C LYS A 579 49.97 -17.15 -2.94
N PRO A 580 49.45 -16.73 -4.11
CA PRO A 580 48.03 -16.39 -4.26
C PRO A 580 47.07 -17.56 -3.98
N LEU A 581 47.50 -18.82 -4.10
CA LEU A 581 46.67 -19.98 -3.73
C LEU A 581 46.34 -20.05 -2.23
N GLU A 582 47.10 -19.36 -1.36
CA GLU A 582 46.76 -19.26 0.07
C GLU A 582 45.49 -18.42 0.32
N LEU A 583 45.01 -17.65 -0.67
CA LEU A 583 43.75 -16.94 -0.58
C LEU A 583 42.54 -17.87 -0.71
N LEU A 584 42.73 -19.05 -1.33
CA LEU A 584 41.65 -19.96 -1.67
C LEU A 584 40.96 -20.51 -0.42
N ASP A 585 39.63 -20.58 -0.48
CA ASP A 585 38.80 -21.18 0.56
C ASP A 585 39.28 -22.60 0.92
N THR A 586 39.63 -22.80 2.20
CA THR A 586 40.18 -24.06 2.71
C THR A 586 39.17 -25.21 2.67
N THR A 587 37.88 -24.94 2.46
CA THR A 587 36.84 -25.96 2.29
C THR A 587 36.88 -26.64 0.91
N LEU A 588 37.59 -26.06 -0.07
CA LEU A 588 37.77 -26.64 -1.40
C LEU A 588 38.81 -27.79 -1.34
N LYS A 589 38.31 -29.04 -1.31
CA LYS A 589 39.10 -30.28 -1.13
C LYS A 589 39.98 -30.68 -2.34
N GLY A 590 40.71 -29.75 -2.95
CA GLY A 590 41.69 -30.05 -4.01
C GLY A 590 41.13 -30.31 -5.42
N ASN A 591 39.81 -30.25 -5.63
CA ASN A 591 39.19 -30.32 -6.96
C ASN A 591 39.07 -28.92 -7.59
N TYR A 592 40.18 -28.31 -7.95
CA TYR A 592 40.23 -27.02 -8.66
C TYR A 592 41.39 -26.97 -9.65
N SER A 593 41.26 -26.13 -10.67
CA SER A 593 42.35 -25.83 -11.60
C SER A 593 43.14 -24.66 -11.04
N GLU A 594 44.41 -24.87 -10.67
CA GLU A 594 45.28 -23.81 -10.16
C GLU A 594 45.34 -22.63 -11.14
N ASN A 595 45.46 -22.89 -12.45
CA ASN A 595 45.48 -21.85 -13.47
C ASN A 595 44.19 -21.00 -13.45
N GLU A 596 43.03 -21.62 -13.29
CA GLU A 596 41.76 -20.88 -13.18
C GLU A 596 41.71 -20.02 -11.91
N VAL A 597 42.18 -20.55 -10.78
CA VAL A 597 42.23 -19.82 -9.50
C VAL A 597 43.18 -18.63 -9.62
N MET A 598 44.42 -18.87 -10.02
CA MET A 598 45.46 -17.85 -10.22
C MET A 598 44.98 -16.73 -11.13
N ARG A 599 44.40 -17.09 -12.28
CA ARG A 599 43.87 -16.13 -13.23
C ARG A 599 42.70 -15.34 -12.67
N SER A 600 41.80 -15.98 -11.91
CA SER A 600 40.68 -15.28 -11.27
C SER A 600 41.16 -14.27 -10.21
N ILE A 601 42.20 -14.61 -9.44
CA ILE A 601 42.83 -13.68 -8.48
C ILE A 601 43.46 -12.51 -9.23
N GLN A 602 44.21 -12.77 -10.30
CA GLN A 602 44.85 -11.74 -11.12
C GLN A 602 43.82 -10.76 -11.70
N ILE A 603 42.73 -11.28 -12.28
CA ILE A 603 41.63 -10.48 -12.82
C ILE A 603 40.99 -9.65 -11.71
N ALA A 604 40.75 -10.24 -10.53
CA ALA A 604 40.16 -9.52 -9.41
C ALA A 604 41.05 -8.35 -8.94
N LEU A 605 42.37 -8.55 -8.87
CA LEU A 605 43.35 -7.50 -8.53
C LEU A 605 43.42 -6.40 -9.58
N LEU A 606 43.24 -6.71 -10.87
CA LEU A 606 43.10 -5.71 -11.93
C LEU A 606 41.78 -4.93 -11.81
N CYS A 607 40.70 -5.59 -11.40
CA CYS A 607 39.40 -4.94 -11.24
C CYS A 607 39.38 -3.93 -10.08
N VAL A 608 40.14 -4.17 -9.01
CA VAL A 608 40.15 -3.33 -7.79
C VAL A 608 41.27 -2.29 -7.75
N GLN A 609 41.86 -1.96 -8.91
CA GLN A 609 42.83 -0.86 -9.04
C GLN A 609 42.22 0.48 -8.64
N ASP A 610 43.00 1.34 -7.98
CA ASP A 610 42.49 2.62 -7.48
C ASP A 610 42.18 3.60 -8.62
N ASP A 611 43.01 3.63 -9.67
CA ASP A 611 42.71 4.39 -10.90
C ASP A 611 41.67 3.63 -11.74
N PRO A 612 40.49 4.22 -12.02
CA PRO A 612 39.48 3.60 -12.87
C PRO A 612 39.95 3.26 -14.29
N ASN A 613 40.94 3.97 -14.82
CA ASN A 613 41.46 3.76 -16.18
C ASN A 613 42.35 2.52 -16.30
N GLU A 614 42.97 2.11 -15.19
CA GLU A 614 43.81 0.90 -15.11
C GLU A 614 42.97 -0.38 -14.94
N ARG A 615 41.68 -0.23 -14.62
CA ARG A 615 40.76 -1.37 -14.55
C ARG A 615 40.48 -1.89 -15.97
N PRO A 616 40.31 -3.20 -16.19
CA PRO A 616 39.91 -3.74 -17.49
C PRO A 616 38.42 -3.50 -17.77
N THR A 617 38.02 -3.56 -19.04
CA THR A 617 36.61 -3.53 -19.47
C THR A 617 35.98 -4.90 -19.22
N MET A 618 34.64 -4.97 -19.18
CA MET A 618 33.97 -6.26 -19.03
C MET A 618 34.20 -7.18 -20.23
N THR A 619 34.36 -6.63 -21.44
CA THR A 619 34.75 -7.39 -22.63
C THR A 619 36.11 -8.06 -22.45
N GLU A 620 37.12 -7.32 -21.97
CA GLU A 620 38.44 -7.86 -21.66
C GLU A 620 38.37 -8.93 -20.57
N ILE A 621 37.64 -8.67 -19.47
CA ILE A 621 37.45 -9.63 -18.37
C ILE A 621 36.85 -10.94 -18.88
N VAL A 622 35.79 -10.87 -19.69
CA VAL A 622 35.15 -12.07 -20.27
C VAL A 622 36.11 -12.81 -21.21
N SER A 623 36.94 -12.10 -21.96
CA SER A 623 38.00 -12.69 -22.79
C SER A 623 39.05 -13.43 -21.95
N TYR A 624 39.54 -12.80 -20.87
CA TYR A 624 40.49 -13.40 -19.94
C TYR A 624 39.91 -14.66 -19.28
N LEU A 625 38.65 -14.63 -18.84
CA LEU A 625 37.98 -15.77 -18.22
C LEU A 625 37.67 -16.93 -19.18
N ASN A 626 37.66 -16.71 -20.49
CA ASN A 626 37.42 -17.78 -21.48
C ASN A 626 38.72 -18.33 -22.08
N SER A 627 39.84 -17.63 -21.93
CA SER A 627 41.10 -17.98 -22.57
C SER A 627 42.03 -18.70 -21.59
N SER A 628 42.26 -19.99 -21.78
CA SER A 628 43.18 -20.78 -20.94
C SER A 628 44.65 -20.36 -21.12
N SER A 629 44.99 -19.77 -22.27
CA SER A 629 46.36 -19.42 -22.70
C SER A 629 46.58 -17.92 -22.99
N GLY A 630 45.58 -17.07 -22.75
CA GLY A 630 45.69 -15.63 -23.00
C GLY A 630 46.54 -14.94 -21.93
N GLU A 631 47.41 -14.02 -22.36
CA GLU A 631 48.24 -13.20 -21.48
C GLU A 631 47.33 -12.16 -20.77
N VAL A 632 47.35 -12.15 -19.45
CA VAL A 632 46.58 -11.21 -18.62
C VAL A 632 47.56 -10.18 -18.05
N PRO A 633 47.25 -8.87 -18.08
CA PRO A 633 48.12 -7.84 -17.52
C PRO A 633 48.46 -8.07 -16.05
N LEU A 634 49.65 -7.65 -15.62
CA LEU A 634 50.02 -7.73 -14.20
C LEU A 634 49.35 -6.60 -13.40
N PRO A 635 48.74 -6.90 -12.24
CA PRO A 635 48.15 -5.89 -11.38
C PRO A 635 49.23 -5.02 -10.71
N GLN A 636 48.90 -3.75 -10.47
CA GLN A 636 49.76 -2.81 -9.74
C GLN A 636 49.44 -2.80 -8.24
N GLU A 637 50.39 -2.29 -7.45
CA GLU A 637 50.25 -2.17 -5.99
C GLU A 637 49.12 -1.20 -5.62
N PRO A 638 48.15 -1.60 -4.77
CA PRO A 638 47.11 -0.70 -4.29
C PRO A 638 47.72 0.52 -3.60
N ILE A 639 47.30 1.72 -3.99
CA ILE A 639 47.81 3.00 -3.48
C ILE A 639 47.16 3.27 -2.13
N LEU A 640 47.74 2.72 -1.06
CA LEU A 640 47.38 3.13 0.30
C LEU A 640 48.08 4.45 0.65
N SER A 641 47.62 5.57 0.09
CA SER A 641 48.13 6.89 0.44
C SER A 641 47.89 7.16 1.94
N LYS A 642 48.98 7.23 2.70
CA LYS A 642 49.00 7.63 4.12
C LYS A 642 48.32 9.00 4.37
N SER A 643 48.09 9.83 3.33
CA SER A 643 47.42 11.12 3.47
C SER A 643 45.90 11.08 3.31
N LYS A 644 45.33 10.14 2.53
CA LYS A 644 43.87 9.96 2.38
C LYS A 644 43.24 9.17 3.55
N LYS A 645 44.07 8.53 4.38
CA LYS A 645 43.67 7.77 5.57
C LYS A 645 42.89 8.62 6.59
N MET A 646 43.25 9.90 6.74
CA MET A 646 42.61 10.81 7.71
C MET A 646 41.22 11.27 7.27
N ASP A 647 41.01 11.51 5.97
CA ASP A 647 39.71 11.90 5.42
C ASP A 647 38.74 10.71 5.34
N TYR A 648 39.25 9.52 5.01
CA TYR A 648 38.46 8.28 5.07
C TYR A 648 38.05 7.94 6.51
N MET A 649 38.93 8.13 7.50
CA MET A 649 38.63 7.98 8.94
C MET A 649 37.61 9.01 9.46
N SER A 650 37.70 10.27 9.01
CA SER A 650 36.74 11.33 9.34
C SER A 650 35.33 10.97 8.85
N TYR A 651 35.21 10.44 7.63
CA TYR A 651 33.95 9.94 7.08
C TYR A 651 33.43 8.68 7.80
N TYR A 652 34.33 7.75 8.15
CA TYR A 652 33.99 6.49 8.84
C TYR A 652 33.43 6.72 10.26
N HIS A 653 34.05 7.61 11.04
CA HIS A 653 33.56 7.95 12.37
C HIS A 653 32.25 8.74 12.35
N LYS A 654 32.04 9.58 11.33
CA LYS A 654 30.83 10.41 11.19
C LYS A 654 29.60 9.62 10.75
N THR A 655 29.79 8.50 10.07
CA THR A 655 28.72 7.58 9.64
C THR A 655 28.34 6.57 10.74
N HIS A 656 29.30 6.12 11.56
CA HIS A 656 29.02 5.22 12.70
C HIS A 656 28.52 5.94 13.96
N SER A 657 28.67 7.27 14.09
CA SER A 657 28.11 8.03 15.21
C SER A 657 26.62 8.36 15.05
N ILE A 658 26.02 8.04 13.90
CA ILE A 658 24.59 8.22 13.63
C ILE A 658 23.95 6.83 13.69
N ASN A 659 23.56 6.42 14.90
CA ASN A 659 22.72 5.26 15.27
C ASN A 659 22.80 3.99 14.42
N ASP A 660 23.12 2.86 15.07
CA ASP A 660 22.86 1.48 14.62
C ASP A 660 21.62 1.37 13.71
N SER A 661 21.82 1.51 12.41
CA SER A 661 20.79 1.25 11.44
C SER A 661 20.89 -0.21 11.07
N ILE A 662 19.86 -0.98 11.40
CA ILE A 662 19.67 -2.42 11.09
C ILE A 662 19.66 -2.70 9.55
N ASN A 663 20.00 -1.70 8.73
CA ASN A 663 20.00 -1.75 7.27
C ASN A 663 21.41 -1.45 6.78
N ASP A 664 22.08 -2.41 6.12
CA ASP A 664 23.41 -2.29 5.50
C ASP A 664 23.53 -1.25 4.36
N LEU A 665 22.78 -0.14 4.41
CA LEU A 665 22.70 0.90 3.40
C LEU A 665 23.34 2.21 3.89
N SER A 666 24.38 2.67 3.19
CA SER A 666 24.97 3.99 3.42
C SER A 666 24.39 5.01 2.44
N VAL A 667 23.83 6.11 2.96
CA VAL A 667 23.40 7.27 2.18
C VAL A 667 24.12 8.51 2.72
N SER A 668 24.89 9.19 1.88
CA SER A 668 25.48 10.49 2.23
C SER A 668 25.01 11.57 1.28
N THR A 669 24.49 12.66 1.85
CA THR A 669 24.18 13.91 1.15
C THR A 669 25.29 14.90 1.42
N PHE A 670 26.12 15.18 0.42
CA PHE A 670 27.06 16.30 0.50
C PHE A 670 26.32 17.61 0.21
N LEU A 671 26.38 18.56 1.14
CA LEU A 671 26.07 19.96 0.85
C LEU A 671 27.33 20.60 0.22
N PRO A 672 27.20 21.33 -0.91
CA PRO A 672 28.36 21.92 -1.58
C PRO A 672 29.06 22.95 -0.68
N ARG A 673 30.40 22.97 -0.74
CA ARG A 673 31.20 24.14 -0.35
C ARG A 673 31.24 25.13 -1.49
#